data_AF-A0A922M835-F1
#
_entry.id   AF-A0A922M835-F1
#
_cell.length_a   1.000
_cell.length_b   1.000
_cell.length_c   1.000
_cell.angle_alpha   90.00
_cell.angle_beta   90.00
_cell.angle_gamma   90.00
#
_symmetry.space_group_name_H-M   'P 1'
#
loop_
_entity.id
_entity.type
_entity.pdbx_description
1 polymer ?
#
loop_
_entity_poly.entity_id
_entity_poly.type
_entity_poly.pdbx_seq_one_letter_code
_entity_poly.pdbx_strand_id
1 'polypeptide(L)'
;MHSTQFTPLKNRKNRQLLAREDTLNLSPILNETSIFKNLNDTSLRQVLDESSIIVNPGVSVEGLSEAFFEIIQTSRPSDVLDTLARLAQVCCDSLELVEPWNRYNAQNYWLAEEANTWKLLHCLYADSITEHPESLDSLITETTLSQQTLVNALFRSDSELRLLQLLVDWLEATAAYQEEATKTSAPIISNNIHWGNTLHQLLLGNSLFNTEKSKSMVTCMDPDAPRRQKKIVHSEDQKDDNDLCKRIFTEVRCGKFKDAVSLCINAGQAWRGAVLQGWILLHYLPQEEPNSALEISGNPSRDLWKWCSLGLANNTAENIHYRATVGVLCGHLASTLPACQGSWEDLLWAHLRAQIEARVDKFLHEHHATVDASTTPSDVLELLQSELQVDEMTLQQIFNAVKALMDGKKESLYQTCQRHLMLGHVRAIMQDSLQWIDSCDDRFIRFLAHLILILRQMGKDPQHDIGDKILEKYVTELVSKLIDGSVECPELIAYYTSTVPVNRQIALYAELMDHVHKSEYREGVVKAGLNAGIDVGASARVAIKKAITDIQQGYGNLDLTFTQTTAVEKDKTLIQKVISSLEWLSLISNQVEEALWLSNAMIRTFIFIGNTDAALACVVNVNKMFPDFLNKIPTSSAELREHLCLKAYLEALEGFATWYRHFISGQPKDVEPLPPDASFSDKVHHEQRCAQVEQQKSRWLNAVQHQAKHTKDLLYNVLLFPGGWLQDENDSTTSEKFSDDEKQERTKQLETLRRLCLPEIVILILKILQSTDDIENHKEALKLCDLIAAENRCLYQVFTKSKMMEFLDRIKESSLILIEKGRDMFGYEIID
;
A
#
# COMPACT_ATOMS: atom_id res chain seq x y z
N MET A 1 4.12 67.75 -56.15
CA MET A 1 4.96 68.44 -55.17
C MET A 1 4.25 68.43 -53.82
N HIS A 2 4.96 67.98 -52.77
CA HIS A 2 4.77 68.14 -51.30
C HIS A 2 3.35 68.36 -50.72
N SER A 3 2.83 67.40 -49.95
CA SER A 3 2.90 67.25 -48.46
C SER A 3 1.48 67.52 -47.91
N THR A 4 0.90 66.81 -46.94
CA THR A 4 1.40 66.47 -45.61
C THR A 4 0.58 65.32 -45.00
N GLN A 5 1.26 64.50 -44.20
CA GLN A 5 0.68 63.55 -43.25
C GLN A 5 -0.21 64.26 -42.22
N PHE A 6 -1.35 63.65 -41.88
CA PHE A 6 -1.93 63.70 -40.54
C PHE A 6 -2.74 62.42 -40.31
N THR A 7 -2.17 61.50 -39.55
CA THR A 7 -2.91 60.46 -38.83
C THR A 7 -3.53 61.07 -37.58
N PRO A 8 -4.75 60.66 -37.21
CA PRO A 8 -5.12 60.52 -35.82
C PRO A 8 -5.40 59.05 -35.51
N LEU A 9 -4.48 58.47 -34.75
CA LEU A 9 -4.71 57.32 -33.89
C LEU A 9 -5.85 57.64 -32.92
N LYS A 10 -6.94 56.87 -32.97
CA LYS A 10 -7.76 56.46 -31.80
C LYS A 10 -8.88 55.51 -32.25
N ASN A 11 -8.51 54.28 -32.64
CA ASN A 11 -9.48 53.18 -32.57
C ASN A 11 -9.63 52.79 -31.10
N ARG A 12 -10.68 53.31 -30.47
CA ARG A 12 -11.25 52.74 -29.25
C ARG A 12 -11.57 51.27 -29.56
N LYS A 13 -10.70 50.36 -29.13
CA LYS A 13 -11.07 48.96 -28.91
C LYS A 13 -12.09 48.97 -27.76
N ASN A 14 -13.36 49.17 -28.09
CA ASN A 14 -14.43 48.69 -27.23
C ASN A 14 -14.37 47.16 -27.31
N ARG A 15 -13.46 46.55 -26.54
CA ARG A 15 -13.73 45.23 -25.97
C ARG A 15 -14.89 45.49 -25.02
N GLN A 16 -16.13 45.32 -25.49
CA GLN A 16 -17.18 44.92 -24.59
C GLN A 16 -16.69 43.58 -24.02
N LEU A 17 -16.10 43.66 -22.83
CA LEU A 17 -16.01 42.54 -21.92
C LEU A 17 -17.47 42.13 -21.72
N LEU A 18 -17.91 41.11 -22.47
CA LEU A 18 -19.12 40.39 -22.14
C LEU A 18 -18.96 39.98 -20.67
N ALA A 19 -19.89 40.46 -19.85
CA ALA A 19 -19.99 40.03 -18.47
C ALA A 19 -20.06 38.50 -18.44
N ARG A 20 -19.61 37.93 -17.32
CA ARG A 20 -19.49 36.49 -17.10
C ARG A 20 -20.90 35.89 -16.97
N GLU A 21 -21.59 35.71 -18.09
CA GLU A 21 -22.94 35.14 -18.13
C GLU A 21 -22.88 33.62 -18.24
N ASP A 22 -23.56 32.95 -17.33
CA ASP A 22 -23.63 31.49 -17.18
C ASP A 22 -24.47 30.87 -18.31
N THR A 23 -23.81 30.55 -19.42
CA THR A 23 -24.43 29.85 -20.54
C THR A 23 -24.56 28.36 -20.20
N LEU A 24 -25.67 27.99 -19.56
CA LEU A 24 -26.14 26.62 -19.30
C LEU A 24 -25.13 25.69 -18.58
N ASN A 25 -24.67 26.12 -17.40
CA ASN A 25 -24.61 25.17 -16.28
C ASN A 25 -26.07 24.85 -15.95
N LEU A 26 -26.56 23.68 -16.37
CA LEU A 26 -27.90 23.20 -15.99
C LEU A 26 -27.99 22.85 -14.49
N SER A 27 -26.90 22.99 -13.73
CA SER A 27 -26.87 22.80 -12.27
C SER A 27 -26.54 24.12 -11.55
N PRO A 28 -27.37 24.54 -10.58
CA PRO A 28 -26.94 25.39 -9.48
C PRO A 28 -26.10 24.61 -8.43
N ILE A 29 -25.99 23.30 -8.59
CA ILE A 29 -25.45 22.36 -7.59
C ILE A 29 -23.92 22.29 -7.63
N LEU A 30 -23.29 22.61 -8.76
CA LEU A 30 -21.83 22.78 -8.86
C LEU A 30 -21.55 23.98 -9.75
N ASN A 31 -21.98 25.15 -9.30
CA ASN A 31 -21.45 26.38 -9.85
C ASN A 31 -20.00 26.45 -9.41
N GLU A 32 -19.13 25.82 -10.18
CA GLU A 32 -17.70 26.05 -10.34
C GLU A 32 -17.08 24.82 -11.02
N THR A 33 -16.86 24.95 -12.33
CA THR A 33 -15.62 24.43 -12.97
C THR A 33 -14.35 24.83 -12.19
N SER A 34 -14.46 25.73 -11.21
CA SER A 34 -13.47 25.99 -10.18
C SER A 34 -13.25 24.85 -9.18
N ILE A 35 -14.24 24.04 -8.75
CA ILE A 35 -13.96 22.92 -7.81
C ILE A 35 -12.96 21.96 -8.48
N PHE A 36 -13.21 21.55 -9.72
CA PHE A 36 -12.28 20.71 -10.45
C PHE A 36 -10.97 21.43 -10.88
N LYS A 37 -10.97 22.75 -11.07
CA LYS A 37 -9.73 23.52 -11.30
C LYS A 37 -8.90 23.70 -10.01
N ASN A 38 -9.54 23.86 -8.86
CA ASN A 38 -8.94 23.97 -7.54
C ASN A 38 -8.41 22.60 -7.09
N LEU A 39 -9.10 21.52 -7.45
CA LEU A 39 -8.67 20.11 -7.36
C LEU A 39 -7.62 19.71 -8.41
N ASN A 40 -7.22 20.65 -9.27
CA ASN A 40 -6.09 20.51 -10.18
C ASN A 40 -5.05 21.62 -9.89
N ASP A 41 -5.14 22.33 -8.76
CA ASP A 41 -4.25 23.44 -8.44
C ASP A 41 -2.95 22.91 -7.82
N THR A 42 -1.86 23.03 -8.59
CA THR A 42 -0.52 22.46 -8.36
C THR A 42 0.26 23.02 -7.14
N SER A 43 -0.43 23.55 -6.14
CA SER A 43 0.18 24.21 -4.98
C SER A 43 0.96 23.26 -4.05
N LEU A 44 0.81 21.94 -4.20
CA LEU A 44 1.54 20.90 -3.44
C LEU A 44 2.90 20.49 -4.05
N ARG A 45 3.45 21.26 -5.01
CA ARG A 45 4.79 21.01 -5.57
C ARG A 45 5.93 20.99 -4.54
N GLN A 46 5.80 21.70 -3.43
CA GLN A 46 6.90 21.85 -2.45
C GLN A 46 7.23 20.57 -1.66
N VAL A 47 6.33 19.60 -1.58
CA VAL A 47 6.60 18.34 -0.84
C VAL A 47 7.25 17.28 -1.75
N LEU A 48 7.06 17.36 -3.07
CA LEU A 48 7.59 16.40 -4.04
C LEU A 48 8.89 16.87 -4.74
N ASP A 49 9.23 18.17 -4.65
CA ASP A 49 10.43 18.74 -5.28
C ASP A 49 11.76 18.38 -4.57
N GLU A 50 11.74 17.87 -3.33
CA GLU A 50 12.98 17.50 -2.62
C GLU A 50 13.58 16.16 -3.08
N SER A 51 12.87 15.38 -3.90
CA SER A 51 13.33 14.07 -4.41
C SER A 51 13.56 14.01 -5.93
N SER A 52 13.47 15.13 -6.65
CA SER A 52 13.49 15.14 -8.12
C SER A 52 14.89 14.86 -8.71
N ILE A 53 15.29 13.59 -8.73
CA ILE A 53 16.14 13.04 -9.80
C ILE A 53 15.18 12.57 -10.90
N ILE A 54 15.41 13.05 -12.11
CA ILE A 54 14.73 12.70 -13.37
C ILE A 54 14.24 11.24 -13.33
N VAL A 55 12.93 11.05 -13.18
CA VAL A 55 12.29 9.73 -13.14
C VAL A 55 12.34 9.13 -14.55
N ASN A 56 13.10 8.05 -14.70
CA ASN A 56 13.12 7.24 -15.92
C ASN A 56 11.72 6.62 -16.19
N PRO A 57 11.37 6.34 -17.46
CA PRO A 57 10.02 5.93 -17.88
C PRO A 57 9.62 4.49 -17.48
N GLY A 58 10.13 3.98 -16.37
CA GLY A 58 9.81 2.68 -15.81
C GLY A 58 10.04 2.59 -14.29
N VAL A 59 10.20 3.73 -13.61
CA VAL A 59 10.51 3.79 -12.18
C VAL A 59 9.29 4.28 -11.42
N SER A 60 8.69 3.31 -10.71
CA SER A 60 8.11 3.43 -9.38
C SER A 60 7.50 4.78 -9.00
N VAL A 61 6.20 4.74 -8.77
CA VAL A 61 5.44 5.68 -7.94
C VAL A 61 5.89 5.54 -6.47
N GLU A 62 7.19 5.67 -6.22
CA GLU A 62 7.85 5.68 -4.92
C GLU A 62 7.34 6.93 -4.17
N GLY A 63 6.59 6.71 -3.09
CA GLY A 63 6.02 7.77 -2.25
C GLY A 63 4.50 7.96 -2.31
N LEU A 64 3.77 7.37 -3.25
CA LEU A 64 2.30 7.57 -3.28
C LEU A 64 1.57 6.91 -2.10
N SER A 65 2.10 5.79 -1.57
CA SER A 65 1.59 5.20 -0.33
C SER A 65 1.83 6.11 0.88
N GLU A 66 2.97 6.80 0.94
CA GLU A 66 3.31 7.75 2.01
C GLU A 66 2.45 9.01 1.92
N ALA A 67 2.30 9.58 0.73
CA ALA A 67 1.44 10.74 0.51
C ALA A 67 -0.02 10.43 0.87
N PHE A 68 -0.52 9.24 0.50
CA PHE A 68 -1.86 8.81 0.88
C PHE A 68 -2.00 8.60 2.40
N PHE A 69 -0.97 8.04 3.04
CA PHE A 69 -0.89 7.89 4.48
C PHE A 69 -0.95 9.24 5.21
N GLU A 70 -0.17 10.25 4.80
CA GLU A 70 -0.19 11.60 5.38
C GLU A 70 -1.59 12.25 5.30
N ILE A 71 -2.28 12.07 4.16
CA ILE A 71 -3.64 12.57 3.96
C ILE A 71 -4.62 11.85 4.90
N ILE A 72 -4.58 10.51 4.94
CA ILE A 72 -5.51 9.71 5.73
C ILE A 72 -5.25 9.83 7.24
N GLN A 73 -4.00 9.91 7.67
CA GLN A 73 -3.68 10.09 9.09
C GLN A 73 -4.24 11.40 9.66
N THR A 74 -4.27 12.46 8.83
CA THR A 74 -4.82 13.77 9.22
C THR A 74 -6.32 13.90 8.99
N SER A 75 -6.94 12.92 8.30
CA SER A 75 -8.35 12.96 7.94
C SER A 75 -9.29 12.81 9.14
N ARG A 76 -10.43 13.48 9.07
CA ARG A 76 -11.50 13.45 10.09
C ARG A 76 -12.84 13.22 9.42
N PRO A 77 -13.83 12.62 10.11
CA PRO A 77 -15.19 12.45 9.54
C PRO A 77 -15.88 13.76 9.12
N SER A 78 -15.51 14.91 9.70
CA SER A 78 -16.03 16.23 9.30
C SER A 78 -15.46 16.73 7.97
N ASP A 79 -14.28 16.25 7.57
CA ASP A 79 -13.44 16.83 6.51
C ASP A 79 -13.26 15.84 5.34
N VAL A 80 -14.22 14.93 5.15
CA VAL A 80 -14.15 13.87 4.12
C VAL A 80 -14.04 14.44 2.71
N LEU A 81 -14.74 15.53 2.41
CA LEU A 81 -14.63 16.19 1.10
C LEU A 81 -13.22 16.70 0.83
N ASP A 82 -12.59 17.35 1.81
CA ASP A 82 -11.20 17.80 1.71
C ASP A 82 -10.23 16.61 1.59
N THR A 83 -10.51 15.50 2.28
CA THR A 83 -9.70 14.28 2.19
C THR A 83 -9.76 13.69 0.77
N LEU A 84 -10.97 13.56 0.20
CA LEU A 84 -11.18 13.10 -1.17
C LEU A 84 -10.52 14.01 -2.20
N ALA A 85 -10.59 15.32 -1.97
CA ALA A 85 -9.93 16.34 -2.78
C ALA A 85 -8.41 16.14 -2.82
N ARG A 86 -7.79 15.99 -1.65
CA ARG A 86 -6.34 15.77 -1.53
C ARG A 86 -5.90 14.44 -2.15
N LEU A 87 -6.65 13.35 -1.96
CA LEU A 87 -6.34 12.06 -2.60
C LEU A 87 -6.38 12.16 -4.13
N ALA A 88 -7.39 12.83 -4.68
CA ALA A 88 -7.48 13.09 -6.11
C ALA A 88 -6.30 13.93 -6.62
N GLN A 89 -5.95 15.00 -5.90
CA GLN A 89 -4.87 15.92 -6.27
C GLN A 89 -3.52 15.20 -6.30
N VAL A 90 -3.19 14.39 -5.30
CA VAL A 90 -1.91 13.66 -5.28
C VAL A 90 -1.79 12.67 -6.45
N CYS A 91 -2.88 12.01 -6.86
CA CYS A 91 -2.88 11.21 -8.08
C CYS A 91 -2.65 12.06 -9.34
N CYS A 92 -3.27 13.24 -9.43
CA CYS A 92 -3.07 14.17 -10.53
C CYS A 92 -1.62 14.68 -10.59
N ASP A 93 -1.06 15.12 -9.46
CA ASP A 93 0.33 15.58 -9.35
C ASP A 93 1.30 14.47 -9.79
N SER A 94 1.06 13.24 -9.33
CA SER A 94 1.85 12.06 -9.74
C SER A 94 1.76 11.79 -11.24
N LEU A 95 0.59 11.99 -11.85
CA LEU A 95 0.40 11.85 -13.30
C LEU A 95 1.11 12.97 -14.07
N GLU A 96 1.18 14.18 -13.51
CA GLU A 96 1.84 15.32 -14.15
C GLU A 96 3.37 15.14 -14.25
N LEU A 97 3.97 14.36 -13.34
CA LEU A 97 5.39 13.95 -13.41
C LEU A 97 5.69 13.06 -14.62
N VAL A 98 4.68 12.41 -15.21
CA VAL A 98 4.81 11.61 -16.42
C VAL A 98 4.75 12.52 -17.65
N GLU A 99 5.63 12.26 -18.63
CA GLU A 99 5.65 12.97 -19.92
C GLU A 99 4.25 12.99 -20.58
N PRO A 100 3.78 14.13 -21.14
CA PRO A 100 2.40 14.29 -21.64
C PRO A 100 1.90 13.19 -22.58
N TRP A 101 2.75 12.71 -23.49
CA TRP A 101 2.40 11.65 -24.46
C TRP A 101 2.35 10.24 -23.85
N ASN A 102 2.81 10.06 -22.60
CA ASN A 102 2.81 8.79 -21.89
C ASN A 102 1.76 8.70 -20.77
N ARG A 103 1.10 9.80 -20.42
CA ARG A 103 0.12 9.86 -19.30
C ARG A 103 -1.06 8.90 -19.47
N TYR A 104 -1.58 8.78 -20.68
CA TYR A 104 -2.77 7.97 -21.00
C TYR A 104 -2.44 6.68 -21.76
N ASN A 105 -1.22 6.17 -21.61
CA ASN A 105 -0.85 4.86 -22.14
C ASN A 105 -1.27 3.74 -21.17
N ALA A 106 -1.20 2.48 -21.61
CA ALA A 106 -1.64 1.33 -20.81
C ALA A 106 -0.88 1.14 -19.47
N GLN A 107 0.31 1.73 -19.31
CA GLN A 107 1.10 1.60 -18.08
C GLN A 107 0.74 2.64 -17.01
N ASN A 108 0.28 3.83 -17.43
CA ASN A 108 0.05 4.97 -16.54
C ASN A 108 -1.43 5.36 -16.40
N TYR A 109 -2.31 4.87 -17.28
CA TYR A 109 -3.73 5.24 -17.28
C TYR A 109 -4.44 4.99 -15.94
N TRP A 110 -4.01 3.99 -15.17
CA TRP A 110 -4.57 3.68 -13.85
C TRP A 110 -4.51 4.86 -12.86
N LEU A 111 -3.49 5.74 -12.93
CA LEU A 111 -3.41 6.94 -12.08
C LEU A 111 -4.54 7.93 -12.39
N ALA A 112 -4.85 8.09 -13.68
CA ALA A 112 -5.98 8.91 -14.12
C ALA A 112 -7.30 8.27 -13.66
N GLU A 113 -7.45 6.95 -13.80
CA GLU A 113 -8.65 6.25 -13.33
C GLU A 113 -8.85 6.38 -11.81
N GLU A 114 -7.78 6.26 -11.02
CA GLU A 114 -7.83 6.44 -9.56
C GLU A 114 -8.20 7.88 -9.18
N ALA A 115 -7.53 8.89 -9.76
CA ALA A 115 -7.86 10.30 -9.55
C ALA A 115 -9.32 10.61 -9.89
N ASN A 116 -9.79 10.09 -11.02
CA ASN A 116 -11.16 10.27 -11.48
C ASN A 116 -12.16 9.58 -10.55
N THR A 117 -11.79 8.46 -9.93
CA THR A 117 -12.64 7.77 -8.94
C THR A 117 -12.79 8.58 -7.65
N TRP A 118 -11.71 9.18 -7.15
CA TRP A 118 -11.76 10.09 -5.99
C TRP A 118 -12.61 11.33 -6.26
N LYS A 119 -12.44 11.93 -7.45
CA LYS A 119 -13.25 13.06 -7.91
C LYS A 119 -14.73 12.72 -8.06
N LEU A 120 -15.05 11.52 -8.56
CA LEU A 120 -16.42 11.03 -8.65
C LEU A 120 -17.04 10.92 -7.25
N LEU A 121 -16.33 10.27 -6.32
CA LEU A 121 -16.79 10.06 -4.96
C LEU A 121 -16.98 11.40 -4.22
N HIS A 122 -16.09 12.37 -4.46
CA HIS A 122 -16.25 13.74 -3.96
C HIS A 122 -17.57 14.36 -4.41
N CYS A 123 -17.88 14.31 -5.70
CA CYS A 123 -19.09 14.93 -6.25
C CYS A 123 -20.36 14.23 -5.73
N LEU A 124 -20.37 12.90 -5.73
CA LEU A 124 -21.49 12.11 -5.21
C LEU A 124 -21.71 12.36 -3.71
N TYR A 125 -20.64 12.47 -2.93
CA TYR A 125 -20.74 12.72 -1.50
C TYR A 125 -21.22 14.15 -1.21
N ALA A 126 -20.67 15.14 -1.91
CA ALA A 126 -21.05 16.55 -1.78
C ALA A 126 -22.55 16.74 -2.07
N ASP A 127 -23.07 16.13 -3.13
CA ASP A 127 -24.51 16.18 -3.43
C ASP A 127 -25.33 15.50 -2.33
N SER A 128 -24.86 14.36 -1.79
CA SER A 128 -25.60 13.59 -0.78
C SER A 128 -25.72 14.27 0.59
N ILE A 129 -24.82 15.20 0.92
CA ILE A 129 -24.85 15.95 2.18
C ILE A 129 -25.47 17.35 2.01
N THR A 130 -25.70 17.79 0.77
CA THR A 130 -26.33 19.08 0.48
C THR A 130 -27.84 18.98 0.70
N GLU A 131 -28.43 19.97 1.36
CA GLU A 131 -29.88 20.06 1.48
C GLU A 131 -30.51 20.47 0.14
N HIS A 132 -31.41 19.63 -0.36
CA HIS A 132 -32.14 19.88 -1.60
C HIS A 132 -33.61 20.20 -1.29
N PRO A 133 -34.27 21.06 -2.09
CA PRO A 133 -35.68 21.38 -1.92
C PRO A 133 -36.56 20.14 -2.11
N GLU A 134 -37.60 20.01 -1.27
CA GLU A 134 -38.47 18.83 -1.24
C GLU A 134 -39.36 18.70 -2.47
N SER A 135 -39.73 19.81 -3.12
CA SER A 135 -40.65 19.81 -4.27
C SER A 135 -40.47 21.03 -5.18
N LEU A 136 -40.90 20.89 -6.43
CA LEU A 136 -40.93 21.99 -7.40
C LEU A 136 -41.81 23.16 -6.93
N ASP A 137 -42.92 22.88 -6.26
CA ASP A 137 -43.87 23.88 -5.74
C ASP A 137 -43.23 24.79 -4.68
N SER A 138 -42.19 24.31 -3.98
CA SER A 138 -41.42 25.13 -3.04
C SER A 138 -40.52 26.17 -3.73
N LEU A 139 -40.19 25.94 -5.01
CA LEU A 139 -39.29 26.79 -5.80
C LEU A 139 -40.04 27.73 -6.73
N ILE A 140 -41.18 27.29 -7.27
CA ILE A 140 -41.97 28.05 -8.24
C ILE A 140 -43.30 28.43 -7.60
N THR A 141 -43.37 29.69 -7.13
CA THR A 141 -44.57 30.26 -6.50
C THR A 141 -45.43 31.08 -7.46
N GLU A 142 -44.85 31.53 -8.58
CA GLU A 142 -45.50 32.33 -9.62
C GLU A 142 -45.23 31.73 -11.00
N THR A 143 -46.13 31.96 -11.97
CA THR A 143 -45.94 31.55 -13.37
C THR A 143 -44.77 32.30 -14.00
N THR A 144 -43.71 31.59 -14.42
CA THR A 144 -42.49 32.19 -15.00
C THR A 144 -42.40 31.97 -16.51
N LEU A 145 -42.15 33.04 -17.27
CA LEU A 145 -41.95 32.96 -18.73
C LEU A 145 -40.59 32.38 -19.15
N SER A 146 -39.63 32.25 -18.23
CA SER A 146 -38.30 31.70 -18.52
C SER A 146 -38.27 30.18 -18.44
N GLN A 147 -37.94 29.54 -19.55
CA GLN A 147 -37.69 28.09 -19.58
C GLN A 147 -36.50 27.71 -18.69
N GLN A 148 -35.45 28.53 -18.64
CA GLN A 148 -34.27 28.22 -17.84
C GLN A 148 -34.56 28.24 -16.33
N THR A 149 -35.39 29.16 -15.84
CA THR A 149 -35.79 29.17 -14.42
C THR A 149 -36.52 27.89 -14.04
N LEU A 150 -37.46 27.45 -14.88
CA LEU A 150 -38.24 26.24 -14.69
C LEU A 150 -37.35 24.98 -14.71
N VAL A 151 -36.43 24.88 -15.68
CA VAL A 151 -35.47 23.78 -15.77
C VAL A 151 -34.48 23.77 -14.59
N ASN A 152 -33.97 24.93 -14.18
CA ASN A 152 -33.11 25.03 -12.99
C ASN A 152 -33.82 24.56 -11.72
N ALA A 153 -35.13 24.83 -11.60
CA ALA A 153 -35.92 24.33 -10.49
C ALA A 153 -36.07 22.80 -10.54
N LEU A 154 -36.30 22.23 -11.72
CA LEU A 154 -36.34 20.77 -11.94
C LEU A 154 -35.05 20.10 -11.47
N PHE A 155 -33.88 20.60 -11.87
CA PHE A 155 -32.59 20.02 -11.44
C PHE A 155 -32.35 20.11 -9.93
N ARG A 156 -32.95 21.09 -9.24
CA ARG A 156 -32.88 21.17 -7.79
C ARG A 156 -33.81 20.18 -7.10
N SER A 157 -35.02 19.98 -7.62
CA SER A 157 -36.03 19.11 -6.98
C SER A 157 -35.87 17.63 -7.35
N ASP A 158 -35.49 17.30 -8.58
CA ASP A 158 -35.38 15.92 -9.06
C ASP A 158 -33.99 15.34 -8.78
N SER A 159 -33.92 14.38 -7.84
CA SER A 159 -32.67 13.73 -7.46
C SER A 159 -32.06 12.86 -8.56
N GLU A 160 -32.88 12.21 -9.39
CA GLU A 160 -32.37 11.34 -10.43
C GLU A 160 -31.78 12.17 -11.58
N LEU A 161 -32.50 13.20 -12.03
CA LEU A 161 -32.01 14.09 -13.07
C LEU A 161 -30.76 14.85 -12.63
N ARG A 162 -30.72 15.29 -11.36
CA ARG A 162 -29.53 15.90 -10.76
C ARG A 162 -28.33 14.96 -10.76
N LEU A 163 -28.54 13.70 -10.38
CA LEU A 163 -27.49 12.69 -10.44
C LEU A 163 -26.97 12.52 -11.88
N LEU A 164 -27.86 12.42 -12.89
CA LEU A 164 -27.42 12.31 -14.29
C LEU A 164 -26.56 13.51 -14.72
N GLN A 165 -26.97 14.73 -14.36
CA GLN A 165 -26.20 15.93 -14.68
C GLN A 165 -24.84 15.94 -13.97
N LEU A 166 -24.79 15.56 -12.69
CA LEU A 166 -23.55 15.47 -11.94
C LEU A 166 -22.57 14.46 -12.56
N LEU A 167 -23.07 13.33 -13.07
CA LEU A 167 -22.26 12.36 -13.80
C LEU A 167 -21.76 12.92 -15.14
N VAL A 168 -22.59 13.69 -15.86
CA VAL A 168 -22.17 14.42 -17.07
C VAL A 168 -21.07 15.42 -16.76
N ASP A 169 -21.25 16.26 -15.73
CA ASP A 169 -20.28 17.27 -15.31
C ASP A 169 -18.93 16.62 -14.96
N TRP A 170 -18.95 15.49 -14.25
CA TRP A 170 -17.76 14.69 -13.97
C TRP A 170 -17.10 14.12 -15.23
N LEU A 171 -17.88 13.54 -16.16
CA LEU A 171 -17.35 13.03 -17.44
C LEU A 171 -16.73 14.15 -18.29
N GLU A 172 -17.35 15.33 -18.33
CA GLU A 172 -16.85 16.49 -19.08
C GLU A 172 -15.58 17.06 -18.44
N ALA A 173 -15.52 17.15 -17.11
CA ALA A 173 -14.33 17.60 -16.39
C ALA A 173 -13.13 16.65 -16.57
N THR A 174 -13.37 15.33 -16.53
CA THR A 174 -12.31 14.32 -16.76
C THR A 174 -11.78 14.38 -18.19
N ALA A 175 -12.66 14.52 -19.19
CA ALA A 175 -12.24 14.72 -20.58
C ALA A 175 -11.49 16.04 -20.79
N ALA A 176 -11.93 17.13 -20.15
CA ALA A 176 -11.27 18.43 -20.21
C ALA A 176 -9.83 18.37 -19.67
N TYR A 177 -9.63 17.67 -18.55
CA TYR A 177 -8.32 17.45 -17.98
C TYR A 177 -7.45 16.57 -18.87
N GLN A 178 -7.99 15.49 -19.44
CA GLN A 178 -7.26 14.63 -20.37
C GLN A 178 -6.78 15.40 -21.61
N GLU A 179 -7.64 16.22 -22.20
CA GLU A 179 -7.28 17.06 -23.34
C GLU A 179 -6.19 18.07 -22.97
N GLU A 180 -6.26 18.68 -21.79
CA GLU A 180 -5.24 19.63 -21.33
C GLU A 180 -3.92 18.95 -21.00
N ALA A 181 -3.96 17.79 -20.35
CA ALA A 181 -2.80 17.00 -19.97
C ALA A 181 -2.07 16.37 -21.17
N THR A 182 -2.72 16.27 -22.33
CA THR A 182 -2.16 15.70 -23.58
C THR A 182 -1.89 16.74 -24.66
N LYS A 183 -2.21 18.03 -24.41
CA LYS A 183 -1.95 19.12 -25.37
C LYS A 183 -0.47 19.19 -25.73
N THR A 184 -0.19 19.17 -27.02
CA THR A 184 1.13 19.45 -27.59
C THR A 184 1.11 20.85 -28.25
N SER A 185 2.28 21.47 -28.40
CA SER A 185 2.45 22.85 -28.90
C SER A 185 1.99 23.10 -30.35
N ALA A 186 1.32 22.15 -31.00
CA ALA A 186 0.83 22.31 -32.36
C ALA A 186 -0.38 23.26 -32.40
N PRO A 187 -0.34 24.33 -33.22
CA PRO A 187 -1.44 25.29 -33.27
C PRO A 187 -2.71 24.68 -33.86
N ILE A 188 -3.83 25.01 -33.22
CA ILE A 188 -5.19 24.76 -33.72
C ILE A 188 -5.42 25.68 -34.93
N ILE A 189 -5.94 25.09 -36.01
CA ILE A 189 -6.37 25.69 -37.29
C ILE A 189 -6.62 27.21 -37.16
N SER A 190 -5.64 28.02 -37.58
CA SER A 190 -5.68 29.48 -37.47
C SER A 190 -6.00 30.11 -38.82
N ASN A 191 -7.14 29.77 -39.41
CA ASN A 191 -7.59 30.35 -40.67
C ASN A 191 -8.90 31.11 -40.46
N ASN A 192 -8.84 32.44 -40.54
CA ASN A 192 -9.99 33.30 -40.25
C ASN A 192 -11.00 33.38 -41.41
N ILE A 193 -10.83 32.57 -42.45
CA ILE A 193 -11.61 32.61 -43.68
C ILE A 193 -12.15 31.21 -43.95
N HIS A 194 -13.48 31.11 -44.03
CA HIS A 194 -14.15 29.88 -44.43
C HIS A 194 -13.82 29.53 -45.89
N TRP A 195 -13.37 28.28 -46.11
CA TRP A 195 -12.99 27.73 -47.41
C TRP A 195 -12.06 28.64 -48.24
N GLY A 196 -10.96 29.09 -47.62
CA GLY A 196 -10.03 30.03 -48.25
C GLY A 196 -9.44 29.53 -49.57
N ASN A 197 -9.17 28.23 -49.70
CA ASN A 197 -8.62 27.66 -50.94
C ASN A 197 -9.69 27.58 -52.05
N THR A 198 -10.92 27.21 -51.69
CA THR A 198 -12.08 27.17 -52.60
C THR A 198 -12.40 28.58 -53.09
N LEU A 199 -12.39 29.58 -52.19
CA LEU A 199 -12.56 30.98 -52.54
C LEU A 199 -11.47 31.44 -53.50
N HIS A 200 -10.20 31.13 -53.20
CA HIS A 200 -9.08 31.48 -54.06
C HIS A 200 -9.23 30.87 -55.47
N GLN A 201 -9.59 29.59 -55.54
CA GLN A 201 -9.78 28.91 -56.83
C GLN A 201 -11.00 29.44 -57.61
N LEU A 202 -12.05 29.88 -56.92
CA LEU A 202 -13.19 30.55 -57.56
C LEU A 202 -12.83 31.93 -58.11
N LEU A 203 -12.03 32.71 -57.38
CA LEU A 203 -11.57 34.03 -57.80
C LEU A 203 -10.59 33.98 -58.99
N LEU A 204 -9.77 32.93 -59.08
CA LEU A 204 -8.86 32.73 -60.22
C LEU A 204 -9.59 32.43 -61.54
N GLY A 205 -10.83 31.92 -61.48
CA GLY A 205 -11.65 31.61 -62.65
C GLY A 205 -11.12 30.45 -63.52
N ASN A 206 -11.75 30.25 -64.68
CA ASN A 206 -11.39 29.19 -65.62
C ASN A 206 -10.10 29.53 -66.38
N SER A 207 -8.94 29.13 -65.85
CA SER A 207 -7.70 29.06 -66.64
C SER A 207 -7.72 27.86 -67.61
N LEU A 208 -7.09 27.99 -68.78
CA LEU A 208 -7.05 26.97 -69.85
C LEU A 208 -6.58 25.58 -69.39
N PHE A 209 -5.86 25.51 -68.26
CA PHE A 209 -5.33 24.27 -67.67
C PHE A 209 -6.17 23.68 -66.53
N ASN A 210 -7.31 24.29 -66.14
CA ASN A 210 -8.04 23.91 -64.92
C ASN A 210 -9.56 23.71 -65.12
N THR A 211 -10.02 23.55 -66.36
CA THR A 211 -11.45 23.54 -66.74
C THR A 211 -12.25 22.35 -66.21
N GLU A 212 -11.63 21.20 -65.93
CA GLU A 212 -12.34 20.04 -65.36
C GLU A 212 -12.55 20.16 -63.85
N LYS A 213 -11.56 20.64 -63.09
CA LYS A 213 -11.67 20.86 -61.64
C LYS A 213 -12.66 21.97 -61.28
N SER A 214 -12.77 23.01 -62.12
CA SER A 214 -13.73 24.09 -61.90
C SER A 214 -15.19 23.69 -62.14
N LYS A 215 -15.47 22.59 -62.86
CA LYS A 215 -16.85 22.11 -63.07
C LYS A 215 -17.40 21.35 -61.86
N SER A 216 -16.54 20.57 -61.18
CA SER A 216 -16.90 19.76 -60.01
C SER A 216 -16.92 20.54 -58.70
N MET A 217 -16.30 21.72 -58.65
CA MET A 217 -16.23 22.57 -57.46
C MET A 217 -17.46 23.49 -57.31
N VAL A 218 -17.86 23.76 -56.07
CA VAL A 218 -18.99 24.65 -55.72
C VAL A 218 -18.83 26.04 -56.33
N THR A 219 -19.94 26.68 -56.70
CA THR A 219 -19.95 28.05 -57.28
C THR A 219 -20.34 29.14 -56.29
N CYS A 220 -20.72 28.76 -55.06
CA CYS A 220 -21.16 29.68 -54.02
C CYS A 220 -20.46 29.31 -52.69
N MET A 221 -20.33 30.29 -51.79
CA MET A 221 -19.58 30.16 -50.52
C MET A 221 -20.49 29.98 -49.29
N ASP A 222 -21.80 29.84 -49.49
CA ASP A 222 -22.74 29.51 -48.42
C ASP A 222 -22.55 28.04 -47.96
N PRO A 223 -22.79 27.74 -46.66
CA PRO A 223 -22.44 26.46 -46.09
C PRO A 223 -23.23 25.27 -46.66
N ASP A 224 -24.41 25.50 -47.23
CA ASP A 224 -25.21 24.47 -47.88
C ASP A 224 -24.95 24.34 -49.39
N ALA A 225 -24.03 25.12 -49.98
CA ALA A 225 -23.66 25.06 -51.39
C ALA A 225 -23.20 23.66 -51.85
N PRO A 226 -22.34 22.92 -51.11
CA PRO A 226 -21.93 21.57 -51.49
C PRO A 226 -23.13 20.63 -51.63
N ARG A 227 -24.07 20.72 -50.70
CA ARG A 227 -25.29 19.91 -50.66
C ARG A 227 -26.27 20.31 -51.76
N ARG A 228 -26.58 21.60 -51.87
CA ARG A 228 -27.54 22.15 -52.84
C ARG A 228 -27.09 21.93 -54.28
N GLN A 229 -25.79 22.08 -54.55
CA GLN A 229 -25.22 21.94 -55.89
C GLN A 229 -24.74 20.52 -56.21
N LYS A 230 -24.63 19.64 -55.20
CA LYS A 230 -24.01 18.31 -55.29
C LYS A 230 -22.58 18.38 -55.86
N LYS A 231 -21.81 19.35 -55.35
CA LYS A 231 -20.44 19.66 -55.77
C LYS A 231 -19.51 19.65 -54.57
N ILE A 232 -18.21 19.52 -54.83
CA ILE A 232 -17.19 19.41 -53.78
C ILE A 232 -16.52 20.76 -53.49
N VAL A 233 -15.97 20.89 -52.29
CA VAL A 233 -15.05 21.97 -51.92
C VAL A 233 -13.61 21.52 -52.18
N HIS A 234 -12.65 22.45 -52.07
CA HIS A 234 -11.24 22.10 -52.20
C HIS A 234 -10.83 21.04 -51.16
N SER A 235 -9.93 20.12 -51.51
CA SER A 235 -9.57 18.98 -50.63
C SER A 235 -8.94 19.43 -49.31
N GLU A 236 -8.08 20.45 -49.33
CA GLU A 236 -7.49 21.01 -48.11
C GLU A 236 -8.55 21.68 -47.23
N ASP A 237 -9.51 22.41 -47.82
CA ASP A 237 -10.60 23.02 -47.05
C ASP A 237 -11.53 21.95 -46.45
N GLN A 238 -11.76 20.84 -47.15
CA GLN A 238 -12.52 19.71 -46.62
C GLN A 238 -11.81 19.05 -45.43
N LYS A 239 -10.48 18.94 -45.49
CA LYS A 239 -9.67 18.41 -44.40
C LYS A 239 -9.69 19.34 -43.19
N ASP A 240 -9.46 20.63 -43.41
CA ASP A 240 -9.54 21.66 -42.37
C ASP A 240 -10.93 21.67 -41.71
N ASP A 241 -12.00 21.54 -42.50
CA ASP A 241 -13.36 21.46 -41.96
C ASP A 241 -13.60 20.20 -41.13
N ASN A 242 -13.06 19.05 -41.55
CA ASN A 242 -13.15 17.80 -40.79
C ASN A 242 -12.41 17.90 -39.45
N ASP A 243 -11.19 18.45 -39.45
CA ASP A 243 -10.38 18.64 -38.24
C ASP A 243 -11.04 19.68 -37.30
N LEU A 244 -11.64 20.74 -37.86
CA LEU A 244 -12.43 21.71 -37.10
C LEU A 244 -13.67 21.07 -36.47
N CYS A 245 -14.45 20.28 -37.23
CA CYS A 245 -15.62 19.57 -36.70
C CYS A 245 -15.23 18.65 -35.53
N LYS A 246 -14.11 17.92 -35.68
CA LYS A 246 -13.58 17.08 -34.62
C LYS A 246 -13.21 17.90 -33.39
N ARG A 247 -12.51 19.03 -33.57
CA ARG A 247 -12.14 19.91 -32.46
C ARG A 247 -13.35 20.49 -31.74
N ILE A 248 -14.35 20.95 -32.49
CA ILE A 248 -15.61 21.46 -31.92
C ILE A 248 -16.28 20.39 -31.07
N PHE A 249 -16.39 19.16 -31.60
CA PHE A 249 -16.94 18.03 -30.84
C PHE A 249 -16.16 17.76 -29.55
N THR A 250 -14.81 17.77 -29.62
CA THR A 250 -13.95 17.63 -28.44
C THR A 250 -14.21 18.73 -27.39
N GLU A 251 -14.31 20.00 -27.80
CA GLU A 251 -14.60 21.09 -26.85
C GLU A 251 -15.98 20.93 -26.21
N VAL A 252 -17.00 20.51 -26.97
CA VAL A 252 -18.34 20.21 -26.44
C VAL A 252 -18.28 19.03 -25.46
N ARG A 253 -17.53 17.97 -25.79
CA ARG A 253 -17.29 16.82 -24.91
C ARG A 253 -16.54 17.20 -23.62
N CYS A 254 -15.77 18.27 -23.64
CA CYS A 254 -15.08 18.82 -22.47
C CYS A 254 -15.91 19.82 -21.66
N GLY A 255 -17.20 20.02 -21.98
CA GLY A 255 -18.04 21.06 -21.36
C GLY A 255 -17.62 22.50 -21.73
N LYS A 256 -16.69 22.68 -22.67
CA LYS A 256 -16.15 23.98 -23.10
C LYS A 256 -16.96 24.55 -24.26
N PHE A 257 -18.28 24.62 -24.10
CA PHE A 257 -19.19 25.04 -25.17
C PHE A 257 -18.87 26.44 -25.73
N LYS A 258 -18.51 27.40 -24.86
CA LYS A 258 -18.10 28.75 -25.28
C LYS A 258 -16.86 28.74 -26.16
N ASP A 259 -15.90 27.88 -25.86
CA ASP A 259 -14.69 27.72 -26.64
C ASP A 259 -15.03 27.08 -27.99
N ALA A 260 -15.94 26.10 -28.03
CA ALA A 260 -16.44 25.50 -29.27
C ALA A 260 -17.09 26.54 -30.21
N VAL A 261 -17.92 27.44 -29.68
CA VAL A 261 -18.52 28.55 -30.45
C VAL A 261 -17.44 29.54 -30.89
N SER A 262 -16.51 29.89 -30.01
CA SER A 262 -15.39 30.79 -30.33
C SER A 262 -14.50 30.22 -31.44
N LEU A 263 -14.25 28.91 -31.44
CA LEU A 263 -13.54 28.21 -32.52
C LEU A 263 -14.29 28.34 -33.86
N CYS A 264 -15.62 28.19 -33.85
CA CYS A 264 -16.42 28.38 -35.07
C CYS A 264 -16.25 29.81 -35.62
N ILE A 265 -16.34 30.82 -34.75
CA ILE A 265 -16.19 32.24 -35.14
C ILE A 265 -14.78 32.51 -35.66
N ASN A 266 -13.75 32.05 -34.95
CA ASN A 266 -12.36 32.23 -35.31
C ASN A 266 -11.99 31.53 -36.62
N ALA A 267 -12.65 30.42 -36.95
CA ALA A 267 -12.49 29.72 -38.22
C ALA A 267 -13.28 30.35 -39.40
N GLY A 268 -13.92 31.50 -39.19
CA GLY A 268 -14.77 32.16 -40.19
C GLY A 268 -16.13 31.48 -40.39
N GLN A 269 -16.53 30.55 -39.52
CA GLN A 269 -17.77 29.79 -39.57
C GLN A 269 -18.77 30.24 -38.50
N ALA A 270 -19.00 31.55 -38.40
CA ALA A 270 -19.94 32.12 -37.42
C ALA A 270 -21.36 31.54 -37.55
N TRP A 271 -21.77 31.13 -38.76
CA TRP A 271 -23.03 30.42 -39.00
C TRP A 271 -23.12 29.10 -38.20
N ARG A 272 -22.03 28.34 -38.10
CA ARG A 272 -21.97 27.09 -37.33
C ARG A 272 -22.07 27.40 -35.84
N GLY A 273 -21.35 28.44 -35.39
CA GLY A 273 -21.47 28.95 -34.03
C GLY A 273 -22.91 29.37 -33.67
N ALA A 274 -23.65 29.97 -34.62
CA ALA A 274 -25.06 30.30 -34.43
C ALA A 274 -25.95 29.04 -34.36
N VAL A 275 -25.72 28.03 -35.21
CA VAL A 275 -26.42 26.74 -35.13
C VAL A 275 -26.19 26.08 -33.78
N LEU A 276 -24.95 26.04 -33.29
CA LEU A 276 -24.63 25.44 -32.00
C LEU A 276 -25.35 26.13 -30.85
N GLN A 277 -25.58 27.44 -30.89
CA GLN A 277 -26.24 28.20 -29.82
C GLN A 277 -27.77 28.04 -29.78
N GLY A 278 -28.39 27.42 -30.79
CA GLY A 278 -29.86 27.31 -30.85
C GLY A 278 -30.47 26.38 -29.80
N TRP A 279 -29.66 25.57 -29.11
CA TRP A 279 -30.08 24.74 -27.98
C TRP A 279 -30.35 25.53 -26.70
N ILE A 280 -29.88 26.78 -26.61
CA ILE A 280 -29.90 27.56 -25.37
C ILE A 280 -31.34 27.89 -24.98
N LEU A 281 -31.74 27.55 -23.75
CA LEU A 281 -33.08 27.82 -23.20
C LEU A 281 -33.36 29.33 -23.12
N LEU A 282 -34.61 29.70 -23.34
CA LEU A 282 -35.06 31.08 -23.19
C LEU A 282 -34.93 31.56 -21.74
N HIS A 283 -34.23 32.67 -21.56
CA HIS A 283 -34.07 33.32 -20.26
C HIS A 283 -34.02 34.84 -20.37
N TYR A 284 -34.30 35.48 -19.23
CA TYR A 284 -34.37 36.92 -19.08
C TYR A 284 -33.32 37.34 -18.05
N LEU A 285 -32.40 38.21 -18.46
CA LEU A 285 -31.35 38.71 -17.57
C LEU A 285 -31.84 39.98 -16.86
N PRO A 286 -31.78 40.04 -15.52
CA PRO A 286 -32.05 41.27 -14.78
C PRO A 286 -30.92 42.26 -15.04
N GLN A 287 -31.24 43.45 -15.55
CA GLN A 287 -30.27 44.55 -15.64
C GLN A 287 -30.13 45.27 -14.29
N GLU A 288 -29.00 45.95 -14.09
CA GLU A 288 -28.64 46.62 -12.83
C GLU A 288 -29.65 47.71 -12.37
N GLU A 289 -30.50 48.22 -13.28
CA GLU A 289 -31.51 49.24 -12.94
C GLU A 289 -32.93 48.66 -12.82
N PRO A 290 -33.68 48.99 -11.75
CA PRO A 290 -34.98 48.38 -11.41
C PRO A 290 -36.14 48.68 -12.39
N ASN A 291 -35.93 49.43 -13.48
CA ASN A 291 -36.95 49.84 -14.45
C ASN A 291 -36.54 49.67 -15.92
N SER A 292 -35.42 49.01 -16.22
CA SER A 292 -35.03 48.76 -17.62
C SER A 292 -35.71 47.50 -18.18
N ALA A 293 -35.85 47.45 -19.50
CA ALA A 293 -36.37 46.28 -20.18
C ALA A 293 -35.43 45.08 -19.96
N LEU A 294 -36.01 43.91 -19.64
CA LEU A 294 -35.27 42.67 -19.49
C LEU A 294 -34.51 42.33 -20.78
N GLU A 295 -33.23 41.98 -20.66
CA GLU A 295 -32.46 41.48 -21.79
C GLU A 295 -32.82 40.02 -22.04
N ILE A 296 -33.23 39.71 -23.27
CA ILE A 296 -33.70 38.38 -23.68
C ILE A 296 -32.53 37.63 -24.31
N SER A 297 -32.27 36.42 -23.80
CA SER A 297 -31.25 35.51 -24.34
C SER A 297 -31.81 34.09 -24.48
N GLY A 298 -31.15 33.29 -25.31
CA GLY A 298 -31.61 31.95 -25.70
C GLY A 298 -32.63 31.94 -26.84
N ASN A 299 -33.18 30.76 -27.13
CA ASN A 299 -34.03 30.50 -28.28
C ASN A 299 -35.48 30.23 -27.85
N PRO A 300 -36.45 31.13 -28.14
CA PRO A 300 -37.87 30.90 -27.84
C PRO A 300 -38.50 29.80 -28.72
N SER A 301 -37.94 29.52 -29.91
CA SER A 301 -38.34 28.41 -30.80
C SER A 301 -37.33 27.27 -30.74
N ARG A 302 -36.97 26.83 -29.53
CA ARG A 302 -35.99 25.75 -29.32
C ARG A 302 -36.41 24.44 -29.98
N ASP A 303 -37.68 24.09 -29.93
CA ASP A 303 -38.18 22.85 -30.54
C ASP A 303 -38.06 22.86 -32.07
N LEU A 304 -38.35 24.01 -32.71
CA LEU A 304 -38.10 24.19 -34.14
C LEU A 304 -36.61 24.01 -34.48
N TRP A 305 -35.72 24.56 -33.66
CA TRP A 305 -34.29 24.36 -33.84
C TRP A 305 -33.89 22.89 -33.67
N LYS A 306 -34.48 22.17 -32.69
CA LYS A 306 -34.26 20.73 -32.51
C LYS A 306 -34.69 19.93 -33.72
N TRP A 307 -35.85 20.24 -34.31
CA TRP A 307 -36.33 19.59 -35.52
C TRP A 307 -35.40 19.83 -36.72
N CYS A 308 -34.96 21.08 -36.94
CA CYS A 308 -33.96 21.37 -37.98
C CYS A 308 -32.63 20.64 -37.73
N SER A 309 -32.20 20.58 -36.47
CA SER A 309 -30.98 19.91 -36.03
C SER A 309 -31.06 18.39 -36.20
N LEU A 310 -32.23 17.80 -35.98
CA LEU A 310 -32.49 16.38 -36.22
C LEU A 310 -32.30 16.01 -37.70
N GLY A 311 -32.79 16.84 -38.62
CA GLY A 311 -32.56 16.66 -40.05
C GLY A 311 -31.08 16.65 -40.43
N LEU A 312 -30.27 17.48 -39.76
CA LEU A 312 -28.82 17.50 -39.93
C LEU A 312 -28.15 16.28 -39.29
N ALA A 313 -28.55 15.91 -38.07
CA ALA A 313 -28.02 14.77 -37.34
C ALA A 313 -28.28 13.44 -38.06
N ASN A 314 -29.45 13.28 -38.70
CA ASN A 314 -29.81 12.09 -39.48
C ASN A 314 -29.10 11.98 -40.83
N ASN A 315 -28.56 13.09 -41.36
CA ASN A 315 -27.93 13.07 -42.68
C ASN A 315 -26.53 12.42 -42.64
N THR A 316 -26.43 11.17 -43.09
CA THR A 316 -25.17 10.40 -43.09
C THR A 316 -24.10 10.94 -44.04
N ALA A 317 -24.44 11.85 -44.95
CA ALA A 317 -23.47 12.51 -45.83
C ALA A 317 -22.68 13.62 -45.13
N GLU A 318 -23.14 14.11 -43.97
CA GLU A 318 -22.47 15.14 -43.20
C GLU A 318 -21.31 14.57 -42.36
N ASN A 319 -20.40 15.45 -41.92
CA ASN A 319 -19.29 15.07 -41.06
C ASN A 319 -19.78 14.42 -39.75
N ILE A 320 -19.20 13.26 -39.42
CA ILE A 320 -19.53 12.46 -38.22
C ILE A 320 -19.50 13.27 -36.92
N HIS A 321 -18.49 14.12 -36.72
CA HIS A 321 -18.33 14.92 -35.51
C HIS A 321 -19.30 16.10 -35.48
N TYR A 322 -19.65 16.67 -36.63
CA TYR A 322 -20.68 17.72 -36.69
C TYR A 322 -22.06 17.16 -36.38
N ARG A 323 -22.41 16.00 -36.97
CA ARG A 323 -23.64 15.25 -36.66
C ARG A 323 -23.73 14.85 -35.19
N ALA A 324 -22.61 14.43 -34.60
CA ALA A 324 -22.55 14.10 -33.19
C ALA A 324 -22.71 15.34 -32.30
N THR A 325 -22.05 16.45 -32.63
CA THR A 325 -22.16 17.71 -31.87
C THR A 325 -23.61 18.19 -31.83
N VAL A 326 -24.26 18.27 -33.00
CA VAL A 326 -25.66 18.70 -33.08
C VAL A 326 -26.59 17.66 -32.46
N GLY A 327 -26.29 16.37 -32.62
CA GLY A 327 -27.00 15.26 -32.00
C GLY A 327 -27.05 15.35 -30.48
N VAL A 328 -25.90 15.60 -29.83
CA VAL A 328 -25.83 15.79 -28.37
C VAL A 328 -26.69 16.96 -27.90
N LEU A 329 -26.64 18.09 -28.63
CA LEU A 329 -27.36 19.30 -28.26
C LEU A 329 -28.88 19.18 -28.50
N CYS A 330 -29.32 18.38 -29.47
CA CYS A 330 -30.74 18.15 -29.72
C CYS A 330 -31.31 16.91 -29.00
N GLY A 331 -30.47 16.08 -28.37
CA GLY A 331 -30.90 14.85 -27.68
C GLY A 331 -30.97 13.60 -28.57
N HIS A 332 -30.38 13.64 -29.77
CA HIS A 332 -30.38 12.51 -30.70
C HIS A 332 -29.14 11.61 -30.51
N LEU A 333 -29.34 10.49 -29.79
CA LEU A 333 -28.28 9.54 -29.45
C LEU A 333 -27.65 8.87 -30.68
N ALA A 334 -28.45 8.43 -31.66
CA ALA A 334 -27.97 7.59 -32.76
C ALA A 334 -26.93 8.28 -33.66
N SER A 335 -26.99 9.60 -33.82
CA SER A 335 -25.96 10.36 -34.56
C SER A 335 -24.69 10.60 -33.75
N THR A 336 -24.76 10.49 -32.42
CA THR A 336 -23.67 10.75 -31.49
C THR A 336 -22.80 9.51 -31.27
N LEU A 337 -23.42 8.32 -31.19
CA LEU A 337 -22.74 7.05 -30.95
C LEU A 337 -21.53 6.80 -31.87
N PRO A 338 -21.60 7.06 -33.19
CA PRO A 338 -20.45 6.84 -34.09
C PRO A 338 -19.19 7.64 -33.70
N ALA A 339 -19.34 8.83 -33.12
CA ALA A 339 -18.21 9.66 -32.69
C ALA A 339 -17.65 9.27 -31.32
N CYS A 340 -18.38 8.46 -30.54
CA CYS A 340 -18.04 8.05 -29.18
C CYS A 340 -17.52 6.60 -29.10
N GLN A 341 -17.32 5.93 -30.25
CA GLN A 341 -16.92 4.53 -30.26
C GLN A 341 -15.51 4.34 -29.69
N GLY A 342 -15.39 3.44 -28.71
CA GLY A 342 -14.11 2.97 -28.18
C GLY A 342 -13.78 3.39 -26.75
N SER A 343 -14.53 4.33 -26.17
CA SER A 343 -14.46 4.74 -24.76
C SER A 343 -15.82 4.55 -24.10
N TRP A 344 -15.85 3.92 -22.93
CA TRP A 344 -17.10 3.77 -22.18
C TRP A 344 -17.54 5.10 -21.57
N GLU A 345 -16.59 5.98 -21.23
CA GLU A 345 -16.82 7.33 -20.73
C GLU A 345 -17.61 8.16 -21.75
N ASP A 346 -17.19 8.13 -23.02
CA ASP A 346 -17.84 8.87 -24.10
C ASP A 346 -19.22 8.29 -24.46
N LEU A 347 -19.36 6.96 -24.45
CA LEU A 347 -20.65 6.30 -24.65
C LEU A 347 -21.62 6.62 -23.50
N LEU A 348 -21.16 6.54 -22.25
CA LEU A 348 -21.95 6.89 -21.08
C LEU A 348 -22.37 8.36 -21.14
N TRP A 349 -21.44 9.26 -21.43
CA TRP A 349 -21.72 10.70 -21.59
C TRP A 349 -22.81 10.94 -22.64
N ALA A 350 -22.70 10.33 -23.81
CA ALA A 350 -23.69 10.47 -24.88
C ALA A 350 -25.09 9.99 -24.46
N HIS A 351 -25.17 8.83 -23.79
CA HIS A 351 -26.43 8.31 -23.26
C HIS A 351 -27.02 9.22 -22.18
N LEU A 352 -26.22 9.67 -21.22
CA LEU A 352 -26.68 10.56 -20.15
C LEU A 352 -27.19 11.90 -20.70
N ARG A 353 -26.44 12.52 -21.62
CA ARG A 353 -26.86 13.76 -22.30
C ARG A 353 -28.20 13.60 -23.01
N ALA A 354 -28.37 12.52 -23.77
CA ALA A 354 -29.64 12.26 -24.46
C ALA A 354 -30.83 12.07 -23.50
N GLN A 355 -30.60 11.37 -22.37
CA GLN A 355 -31.63 11.16 -21.35
C GLN A 355 -31.99 12.44 -20.60
N ILE A 356 -31.01 13.29 -20.29
CA ILE A 356 -31.24 14.62 -19.69
C ILE A 356 -32.09 15.47 -20.63
N GLU A 357 -31.70 15.55 -21.90
CA GLU A 357 -32.44 16.32 -22.91
C GLU A 357 -33.89 15.84 -23.06
N ALA A 358 -34.12 14.53 -23.12
CA ALA A 358 -35.46 13.97 -23.22
C ALA A 358 -36.34 14.30 -22.00
N ARG A 359 -35.79 14.23 -20.78
CA ARG A 359 -36.50 14.56 -19.54
C ARG A 359 -36.80 16.05 -19.43
N VAL A 360 -35.86 16.91 -19.82
CA VAL A 360 -36.07 18.36 -19.89
C VAL A 360 -37.16 18.72 -20.89
N ASP A 361 -37.12 18.13 -22.09
CA ASP A 361 -38.13 18.38 -23.13
C ASP A 361 -39.52 17.93 -22.68
N LYS A 362 -39.63 16.74 -22.09
CA LYS A 362 -40.89 16.23 -21.53
C LYS A 362 -41.41 17.15 -20.44
N PHE A 363 -40.56 17.57 -19.51
CA PHE A 363 -40.94 18.47 -18.42
C PHE A 363 -41.44 19.83 -18.93
N LEU A 364 -40.71 20.45 -19.85
CA LEU A 364 -41.10 21.71 -20.50
C LEU A 364 -42.42 21.56 -21.26
N HIS A 365 -42.65 20.41 -21.90
CA HIS A 365 -43.90 20.10 -22.57
C HIS A 365 -45.06 19.91 -21.59
N GLU A 366 -44.87 19.21 -20.46
CA GLU A 366 -45.93 19.02 -19.45
C GLU A 366 -46.30 20.34 -18.75
N HIS A 367 -45.35 21.26 -18.61
CA HIS A 367 -45.50 22.55 -17.93
C HIS A 367 -45.73 23.72 -18.91
N HIS A 368 -46.08 23.43 -20.17
CA HIS A 368 -46.30 24.40 -21.25
C HIS A 368 -47.28 25.54 -20.90
N ALA A 369 -48.25 25.29 -20.01
CA ALA A 369 -49.20 26.30 -19.54
C ALA A 369 -48.56 27.41 -18.68
N THR A 370 -47.30 27.26 -18.25
CA THR A 370 -46.54 28.29 -17.53
C THR A 370 -45.61 29.11 -18.42
N VAL A 371 -45.41 28.70 -19.69
CA VAL A 371 -44.47 29.31 -20.64
C VAL A 371 -45.24 29.89 -21.83
N ASP A 372 -45.84 31.07 -21.68
CA ASP A 372 -46.50 31.81 -22.79
C ASP A 372 -45.53 32.21 -23.94
N ALA A 373 -44.24 31.85 -23.84
CA ALA A 373 -43.17 32.35 -24.70
C ALA A 373 -42.63 31.36 -25.76
N SER A 374 -43.13 30.11 -25.83
CA SER A 374 -42.73 29.20 -26.92
C SER A 374 -43.39 29.61 -28.23
N THR A 375 -42.58 29.92 -29.24
CA THR A 375 -43.05 30.35 -30.57
C THR A 375 -43.03 29.21 -31.61
N THR A 376 -42.87 27.95 -31.17
CA THR A 376 -42.88 26.79 -32.05
C THR A 376 -44.31 26.49 -32.54
N PRO A 377 -44.55 26.38 -33.86
CA PRO A 377 -45.82 25.91 -34.42
C PRO A 377 -46.18 24.47 -33.97
N SER A 378 -47.46 24.21 -33.68
CA SER A 378 -47.92 22.92 -33.16
C SER A 378 -47.66 21.73 -34.11
N ASP A 379 -47.74 21.95 -35.43
CA ASP A 379 -47.44 20.97 -36.46
C ASP A 379 -45.96 20.53 -36.44
N VAL A 380 -45.05 21.48 -36.21
CA VAL A 380 -43.62 21.18 -36.05
C VAL A 380 -43.36 20.41 -34.76
N LEU A 381 -44.06 20.76 -33.68
CA LEU A 381 -43.94 20.07 -32.40
C LEU A 381 -44.39 18.60 -32.51
N GLU A 382 -45.51 18.34 -33.17
CA GLU A 382 -46.01 16.97 -33.43
C GLU A 382 -45.02 16.15 -34.26
N LEU A 383 -44.44 16.76 -35.31
CA LEU A 383 -43.41 16.10 -36.13
C LEU A 383 -42.16 15.77 -35.31
N LEU A 384 -41.65 16.74 -34.54
CA LEU A 384 -40.50 16.52 -33.66
C LEU A 384 -40.75 15.37 -32.69
N GLN A 385 -41.92 15.33 -32.04
CA GLN A 385 -42.29 14.26 -31.12
C GLN A 385 -42.38 12.89 -31.79
N SER A 386 -42.81 12.83 -33.05
CA SER A 386 -42.85 11.57 -33.81
C SER A 386 -41.46 11.09 -34.27
N GLU A 387 -40.57 12.02 -34.60
CA GLU A 387 -39.27 11.71 -35.22
C GLU A 387 -38.15 11.56 -34.18
N LEU A 388 -38.24 12.26 -33.04
CA LEU A 388 -37.28 12.22 -31.94
C LEU A 388 -37.90 11.50 -30.73
N GLN A 389 -38.09 10.19 -30.87
CA GLN A 389 -38.53 9.33 -29.77
C GLN A 389 -37.32 8.86 -28.96
N VAL A 390 -37.28 9.24 -27.70
CA VAL A 390 -36.26 8.78 -26.74
C VAL A 390 -36.98 8.09 -25.59
N ASP A 391 -36.75 6.79 -25.47
CA ASP A 391 -37.26 6.02 -24.33
C ASP A 391 -36.54 6.43 -23.05
N GLU A 392 -37.29 6.70 -21.99
CA GLU A 392 -36.71 6.94 -20.66
C GLU A 392 -36.07 5.67 -20.14
N MET A 393 -34.76 5.76 -19.84
CA MET A 393 -33.97 4.67 -19.31
C MET A 393 -33.53 5.00 -17.89
N THR A 394 -33.57 3.99 -17.02
CA THR A 394 -32.89 4.04 -15.72
C THR A 394 -31.38 4.00 -15.91
N LEU A 395 -30.63 4.50 -14.93
CA LEU A 395 -29.16 4.48 -14.97
C LEU A 395 -28.60 3.06 -15.18
N GLN A 396 -29.21 2.04 -14.58
CA GLN A 396 -28.83 0.64 -14.77
C GLN A 396 -29.02 0.17 -16.23
N GLN A 397 -30.12 0.56 -16.88
CA GLN A 397 -30.37 0.23 -18.28
C GLN A 397 -29.37 0.95 -19.20
N ILE A 398 -28.98 2.18 -18.87
CA ILE A 398 -27.95 2.93 -19.60
C ILE A 398 -26.62 2.16 -19.55
N PHE A 399 -26.17 1.73 -18.38
CA PHE A 399 -24.94 0.92 -18.27
C PHE A 399 -25.01 -0.40 -19.05
N ASN A 400 -26.17 -1.07 -19.06
CA ASN A 400 -26.34 -2.28 -19.87
C ASN A 400 -26.22 -2.00 -21.37
N ALA A 401 -26.75 -0.86 -21.85
CA ALA A 401 -26.61 -0.43 -23.23
C ALA A 401 -25.16 -0.09 -23.59
N VAL A 402 -24.46 0.68 -22.74
CA VAL A 402 -23.04 0.99 -22.91
C VAL A 402 -22.21 -0.30 -22.98
N LYS A 403 -22.44 -1.24 -22.06
CA LYS A 403 -21.75 -2.54 -22.04
C LYS A 403 -21.99 -3.35 -23.31
N ALA A 404 -23.20 -3.33 -23.88
CA ALA A 404 -23.50 -3.98 -25.14
C ALA A 404 -22.74 -3.35 -26.33
N LEU A 405 -22.50 -2.04 -26.30
CA LEU A 405 -21.78 -1.30 -27.33
C LEU A 405 -20.24 -1.43 -27.23
N MET A 406 -19.70 -1.87 -26.09
CA MET A 406 -18.27 -2.03 -25.87
C MET A 406 -17.65 -3.28 -26.52
N ASP A 407 -18.42 -4.08 -27.27
CA ASP A 407 -17.98 -5.23 -28.08
C ASP A 407 -17.04 -6.21 -27.32
N GLY A 408 -17.40 -6.54 -26.07
CA GLY A 408 -16.66 -7.49 -25.25
C GLY A 408 -15.35 -6.96 -24.62
N LYS A 409 -15.03 -5.67 -24.76
CA LYS A 409 -13.93 -5.05 -23.99
C LYS A 409 -14.23 -5.13 -22.49
N LYS A 410 -13.24 -5.61 -21.72
CA LYS A 410 -13.37 -5.76 -20.27
C LYS A 410 -13.19 -4.41 -19.57
N GLU A 411 -14.09 -4.08 -18.65
CA GLU A 411 -13.95 -2.95 -17.72
C GLU A 411 -12.68 -3.12 -16.86
N SER A 412 -11.96 -2.02 -16.61
CA SER A 412 -10.92 -2.02 -15.57
C SER A 412 -11.54 -2.18 -14.18
N LEU A 413 -10.73 -2.51 -13.17
CA LEU A 413 -11.23 -2.62 -11.80
C LEU A 413 -11.69 -1.26 -11.25
N TYR A 414 -11.01 -0.17 -11.65
CA TYR A 414 -11.44 1.20 -11.33
C TYR A 414 -12.79 1.54 -11.98
N GLN A 415 -12.97 1.24 -13.27
CA GLN A 415 -14.24 1.45 -13.97
C GLN A 415 -15.38 0.66 -13.36
N THR A 416 -15.09 -0.58 -12.94
CA THR A 416 -16.05 -1.40 -12.21
C THR A 416 -16.47 -0.73 -10.91
N CYS A 417 -15.52 -0.22 -10.12
CA CYS A 417 -15.79 0.55 -8.90
C CYS A 417 -16.60 1.83 -9.20
N GLN A 418 -16.20 2.62 -10.20
CA GLN A 418 -16.91 3.83 -10.61
C GLN A 418 -18.36 3.54 -10.97
N ARG A 419 -18.63 2.52 -11.80
CA ARG A 419 -19.99 2.10 -12.14
C ARG A 419 -20.80 1.73 -10.89
N HIS A 420 -20.23 0.96 -9.97
CA HIS A 420 -20.91 0.60 -8.73
C HIS A 420 -21.16 1.82 -7.81
N LEU A 421 -20.22 2.76 -7.74
CA LEU A 421 -20.39 4.01 -6.99
C LEU A 421 -21.51 4.88 -7.58
N MET A 422 -21.56 5.03 -8.92
CA MET A 422 -22.63 5.77 -9.61
C MET A 422 -24.01 5.15 -9.39
N LEU A 423 -24.08 3.82 -9.31
CA LEU A 423 -25.32 3.08 -9.03
C LEU A 423 -25.65 3.01 -7.52
N GLY A 424 -24.80 3.51 -6.63
CA GLY A 424 -24.97 3.37 -5.18
C GLY A 424 -24.78 1.94 -4.64
N HIS A 425 -24.21 1.03 -5.43
CA HIS A 425 -24.04 -0.39 -5.12
C HIS A 425 -22.73 -0.68 -4.36
N VAL A 426 -22.46 0.03 -3.25
CA VAL A 426 -21.22 -0.13 -2.45
C VAL A 426 -21.01 -1.57 -1.96
N ARG A 427 -22.10 -2.28 -1.62
CA ARG A 427 -22.03 -3.69 -1.19
C ARG A 427 -21.47 -4.61 -2.28
N ALA A 428 -21.74 -4.32 -3.55
CA ALA A 428 -21.19 -5.11 -4.65
C ALA A 428 -19.67 -4.94 -4.75
N ILE A 429 -19.16 -3.71 -4.53
CA ILE A 429 -17.71 -3.45 -4.47
C ILE A 429 -17.06 -4.32 -3.40
N MET A 430 -17.64 -4.40 -2.19
CA MET A 430 -17.09 -5.24 -1.12
C MET A 430 -17.06 -6.72 -1.51
N GLN A 431 -18.15 -7.25 -2.08
CA GLN A 431 -18.21 -8.65 -2.49
C GLN A 431 -17.20 -8.98 -3.60
N ASP A 432 -17.10 -8.13 -4.61
CA ASP A 432 -16.17 -8.33 -5.72
C ASP A 432 -14.72 -8.15 -5.26
N SER A 433 -14.46 -7.29 -4.28
CA SER A 433 -13.13 -7.08 -3.70
C SER A 433 -12.53 -8.35 -3.09
N LEU A 434 -13.34 -9.27 -2.57
CA LEU A 434 -12.86 -10.58 -2.10
C LEU A 434 -12.29 -11.44 -3.22
N GLN A 435 -12.73 -11.26 -4.46
CA GLN A 435 -12.17 -11.96 -5.61
C GLN A 435 -10.95 -11.21 -6.15
N TRP A 436 -10.98 -9.88 -6.09
CA TRP A 436 -9.88 -9.04 -6.59
C TRP A 436 -8.63 -9.18 -5.73
N ILE A 437 -8.77 -9.22 -4.39
CA ILE A 437 -7.66 -9.21 -3.42
C ILE A 437 -6.56 -10.25 -3.67
N ASP A 438 -6.89 -11.39 -4.27
CA ASP A 438 -5.95 -12.48 -4.56
C ASP A 438 -5.26 -12.33 -5.93
N SER A 439 -5.73 -11.44 -6.80
CA SER A 439 -5.35 -11.38 -8.22
C SER A 439 -5.03 -9.98 -8.76
N CYS A 440 -5.39 -8.92 -8.04
CA CYS A 440 -5.09 -7.55 -8.43
C CYS A 440 -3.65 -7.14 -8.07
N ASP A 441 -3.24 -5.98 -8.56
CA ASP A 441 -1.94 -5.41 -8.23
C ASP A 441 -1.99 -4.63 -6.91
N ASP A 442 -0.81 -4.46 -6.30
CA ASP A 442 -0.69 -3.77 -5.01
C ASP A 442 -1.17 -2.32 -5.05
N ARG A 443 -1.16 -1.70 -6.25
CA ARG A 443 -1.65 -0.33 -6.47
C ARG A 443 -3.17 -0.28 -6.25
N PHE A 444 -3.89 -1.26 -6.78
CA PHE A 444 -5.31 -1.37 -6.60
C PHE A 444 -5.67 -1.78 -5.17
N ILE A 445 -4.85 -2.59 -4.50
CA ILE A 445 -5.05 -2.95 -3.08
C ILE A 445 -4.90 -1.72 -2.18
N ARG A 446 -3.91 -0.85 -2.46
CA ARG A 446 -3.84 0.47 -1.83
C ARG A 446 -5.14 1.23 -2.06
N PHE A 447 -5.57 1.40 -3.31
CA PHE A 447 -6.80 2.13 -3.63
C PHE A 447 -8.01 1.59 -2.82
N LEU A 448 -8.20 0.26 -2.78
CA LEU A 448 -9.29 -0.36 -2.03
C LEU A 448 -9.19 -0.10 -0.53
N ALA A 449 -8.00 -0.23 0.08
CA ALA A 449 -7.78 0.06 1.50
C ALA A 449 -8.21 1.48 1.85
N HIS A 450 -7.85 2.46 1.02
CA HIS A 450 -8.23 3.86 1.21
C HIS A 450 -9.71 4.09 0.97
N LEU A 451 -10.29 3.43 -0.03
CA LEU A 451 -11.72 3.51 -0.31
C LEU A 451 -12.54 3.01 0.88
N ILE A 452 -12.11 1.92 1.53
CA ILE A 452 -12.74 1.39 2.74
C ILE A 452 -12.67 2.39 3.89
N LEU A 453 -11.49 2.98 4.15
CA LEU A 453 -11.34 3.97 5.22
C LEU A 453 -12.24 5.19 4.99
N ILE A 454 -12.33 5.68 3.76
CA ILE A 454 -13.23 6.78 3.41
C ILE A 454 -14.70 6.37 3.55
N LEU A 455 -15.10 5.18 3.08
CA LEU A 455 -16.46 4.69 3.24
C LEU A 455 -16.85 4.55 4.72
N ARG A 456 -15.91 4.15 5.58
CA ARG A 456 -16.10 4.12 7.05
C ARG A 456 -16.30 5.52 7.61
N GLN A 457 -15.49 6.50 7.19
CA GLN A 457 -15.64 7.91 7.62
C GLN A 457 -16.98 8.51 7.16
N MET A 458 -17.46 8.13 5.98
CA MET A 458 -18.77 8.52 5.45
C MET A 458 -19.95 7.81 6.15
N GLY A 459 -19.69 6.80 6.98
CA GLY A 459 -20.73 5.93 7.55
C GLY A 459 -21.44 5.04 6.51
N LYS A 460 -20.78 4.77 5.38
CA LYS A 460 -21.33 4.01 4.23
C LYS A 460 -20.63 2.66 4.00
N ASP A 461 -19.83 2.15 4.94
CA ASP A 461 -19.24 0.81 4.88
C ASP A 461 -20.29 -0.26 5.28
N PRO A 462 -20.79 -1.09 4.35
CA PRO A 462 -21.83 -2.06 4.64
C PRO A 462 -21.30 -3.39 5.22
N GLN A 463 -19.99 -3.69 5.12
CA GLN A 463 -19.40 -5.00 5.42
C GLN A 463 -18.00 -4.88 6.02
N HIS A 464 -17.92 -4.44 7.28
CA HIS A 464 -16.65 -4.23 8.00
C HIS A 464 -15.68 -5.42 7.92
N ASP A 465 -16.16 -6.67 8.06
CA ASP A 465 -15.31 -7.87 8.00
C ASP A 465 -14.54 -8.03 6.68
N ILE A 466 -15.15 -7.62 5.56
CA ILE A 466 -14.48 -7.65 4.25
C ILE A 466 -13.48 -6.51 4.16
N GLY A 467 -13.86 -5.33 4.63
CA GLY A 467 -12.96 -4.18 4.70
C GLY A 467 -11.71 -4.48 5.53
N ASP A 468 -11.86 -5.19 6.66
CA ASP A 468 -10.76 -5.59 7.52
C ASP A 468 -9.77 -6.53 6.81
N LYS A 469 -10.27 -7.50 6.03
CA LYS A 469 -9.41 -8.38 5.22
C LYS A 469 -8.60 -7.63 4.18
N ILE A 470 -9.18 -6.59 3.58
CA ILE A 470 -8.49 -5.76 2.58
C ILE A 470 -7.41 -4.90 3.26
N LEU A 471 -7.71 -4.34 4.43
CA LEU A 471 -6.73 -3.61 5.24
C LEU A 471 -5.59 -4.53 5.71
N GLU A 472 -5.89 -5.75 6.15
CA GLU A 472 -4.89 -6.78 6.48
C GLU A 472 -3.98 -7.08 5.29
N LYS A 473 -4.57 -7.33 4.12
CA LYS A 473 -3.79 -7.59 2.90
C LYS A 473 -2.89 -6.41 2.56
N TYR A 474 -3.40 -5.19 2.66
CA TYR A 474 -2.60 -3.99 2.38
C TYR A 474 -1.41 -3.86 3.34
N VAL A 475 -1.61 -4.15 4.64
CA VAL A 475 -0.52 -4.20 5.63
C VAL A 475 0.52 -5.27 5.25
N THR A 476 0.09 -6.49 4.92
CA THR A 476 1.00 -7.56 4.50
C THR A 476 1.79 -7.17 3.25
N GLU A 477 1.18 -6.46 2.29
CA GLU A 477 1.89 -5.98 1.10
C GLU A 477 2.94 -4.93 1.42
N LEU A 478 2.62 -3.98 2.30
CA LEU A 478 3.58 -2.98 2.78
C LEU A 478 4.78 -3.64 3.45
N VAL A 479 4.54 -4.69 4.26
CA VAL A 479 5.61 -5.48 4.90
C VAL A 479 6.43 -6.27 3.88
N SER A 480 5.78 -6.88 2.88
CA SER A 480 6.46 -7.70 1.86
C SER A 480 7.40 -6.89 0.95
N LYS A 481 7.17 -5.57 0.83
CA LYS A 481 7.95 -4.65 0.00
C LYS A 481 9.19 -4.11 0.68
N LEU A 482 9.38 -4.40 1.97
CA LEU A 482 10.55 -3.93 2.71
C LEU A 482 11.82 -4.50 2.08
N ILE A 483 12.71 -3.60 1.66
CA ILE A 483 13.97 -3.96 1.01
C ILE A 483 15.01 -4.22 2.10
N ASP A 484 15.67 -5.37 2.08
CA ASP A 484 16.76 -5.73 3.00
C ASP A 484 16.48 -5.45 4.49
N GLY A 485 15.22 -5.61 4.90
CA GLY A 485 14.76 -5.42 6.27
C GLY A 485 14.91 -3.99 6.83
N SER A 486 14.97 -2.98 5.97
CA SER A 486 14.83 -1.56 6.34
C SER A 486 13.38 -1.10 6.25
N VAL A 487 12.98 -0.23 7.18
CA VAL A 487 11.65 0.39 7.22
C VAL A 487 11.84 1.89 7.38
N GLU A 488 11.69 2.64 6.30
CA GLU A 488 11.90 4.10 6.33
C GLU A 488 10.73 4.84 7.00
N CYS A 489 9.50 4.36 6.80
CA CYS A 489 8.28 4.96 7.38
C CYS A 489 7.48 3.92 8.20
N PRO A 490 7.91 3.57 9.43
CA PRO A 490 7.21 2.61 10.28
C PRO A 490 5.83 3.11 10.73
N GLU A 491 5.63 4.42 10.79
CA GLU A 491 4.35 5.08 11.14
C GLU A 491 3.24 4.69 10.16
N LEU A 492 3.56 4.56 8.87
CA LEU A 492 2.62 4.15 7.83
C LEU A 492 2.04 2.77 8.13
N ILE A 493 2.91 1.78 8.39
CA ILE A 493 2.48 0.40 8.65
C ILE A 493 1.74 0.30 9.98
N ALA A 494 2.22 1.02 11.01
CA ALA A 494 1.58 1.06 12.32
C ALA A 494 0.16 1.65 12.23
N TYR A 495 -0.02 2.73 11.47
CA TYR A 495 -1.34 3.33 11.27
C TYR A 495 -2.32 2.36 10.62
N TYR A 496 -1.98 1.77 9.47
CA TYR A 496 -2.90 0.84 8.81
C TYR A 496 -3.17 -0.41 9.66
N THR A 497 -2.17 -0.91 10.38
CA THR A 497 -2.37 -2.01 11.34
C THR A 497 -3.39 -1.62 12.41
N SER A 498 -3.34 -0.38 12.93
CA SER A 498 -4.30 0.08 13.95
C SER A 498 -5.75 0.17 13.46
N THR A 499 -5.97 0.24 12.14
CA THR A 499 -7.32 0.29 11.54
C THR A 499 -7.99 -1.10 11.42
N VAL A 500 -7.24 -2.18 11.67
CA VAL A 500 -7.71 -3.57 11.67
C VAL A 500 -8.16 -3.97 13.09
N PRO A 501 -9.08 -4.94 13.26
CA PRO A 501 -9.47 -5.44 14.58
C PRO A 501 -8.29 -5.88 15.47
N VAL A 502 -8.36 -5.52 16.76
CA VAL A 502 -7.29 -5.69 17.76
C VAL A 502 -6.71 -7.12 17.81
N ASN A 503 -7.56 -8.13 17.63
CA ASN A 503 -7.14 -9.54 17.64
C ASN A 503 -6.19 -9.91 16.48
N ARG A 504 -6.19 -9.16 15.38
CA ARG A 504 -5.34 -9.40 14.21
C ARG A 504 -4.12 -8.48 14.16
N GLN A 505 -4.19 -7.31 14.81
CA GLN A 505 -3.08 -6.36 14.89
C GLN A 505 -1.79 -7.00 15.39
N ILE A 506 -1.89 -7.84 16.43
CA ILE A 506 -0.73 -8.47 17.06
C ILE A 506 0.06 -9.31 16.05
N ALA A 507 -0.64 -10.12 15.26
CA ALA A 507 -0.03 -11.02 14.28
C ALA A 507 0.60 -10.25 13.11
N LEU A 508 -0.11 -9.26 12.56
CA LEU A 508 0.41 -8.41 11.47
C LEU A 508 1.66 -7.63 11.91
N TYR A 509 1.62 -7.04 13.10
CA TYR A 509 2.74 -6.25 13.59
C TYR A 509 3.93 -7.13 14.00
N ALA A 510 3.68 -8.36 14.44
CA ALA A 510 4.72 -9.37 14.64
C ALA A 510 5.37 -9.78 13.32
N GLU A 511 4.60 -9.87 12.22
CA GLU A 511 5.12 -10.11 10.88
C GLU A 511 6.05 -8.97 10.43
N LEU A 512 5.67 -7.71 10.65
CA LEU A 512 6.56 -6.57 10.42
C LEU A 512 7.88 -6.72 11.20
N MET A 513 7.81 -6.99 12.50
CA MET A 513 9.01 -7.17 13.34
C MET A 513 9.91 -8.31 12.88
N ASP A 514 9.34 -9.37 12.31
CA ASP A 514 10.09 -10.49 11.77
C ASP A 514 10.89 -10.12 10.50
N HIS A 515 10.36 -9.20 9.67
CA HIS A 515 11.03 -8.71 8.46
C HIS A 515 12.11 -7.63 8.76
N VAL A 516 12.07 -6.99 9.93
CA VAL A 516 13.04 -5.95 10.31
C VAL A 516 14.28 -6.58 10.97
N HIS A 517 15.34 -6.70 10.18
CA HIS A 517 16.60 -7.33 10.62
C HIS A 517 17.66 -6.32 11.12
N LYS A 518 17.59 -5.06 10.66
CA LYS A 518 18.55 -4.01 11.01
C LYS A 518 18.12 -3.31 12.31
N SER A 519 18.99 -3.32 13.32
CA SER A 519 18.73 -2.76 14.66
C SER A 519 18.36 -1.27 14.63
N GLU A 520 18.96 -0.49 13.73
CA GLU A 520 18.72 0.96 13.60
C GLU A 520 17.25 1.36 13.33
N TYR A 521 16.44 0.48 12.73
CA TYR A 521 15.01 0.76 12.47
C TYR A 521 14.08 0.29 13.59
N ARG A 522 14.57 -0.55 14.52
CA ARG A 522 13.71 -1.21 15.52
C ARG A 522 13.11 -0.22 16.51
N GLU A 523 13.87 0.79 16.91
CA GLU A 523 13.35 1.86 17.79
C GLU A 523 12.22 2.64 17.13
N GLY A 524 12.36 2.98 15.84
CA GLY A 524 11.32 3.63 15.05
C GLY A 524 10.04 2.79 14.96
N VAL A 525 10.18 1.49 14.69
CA VAL A 525 9.04 0.54 14.67
C VAL A 525 8.35 0.49 16.03
N VAL A 526 9.09 0.28 17.13
CA VAL A 526 8.50 0.22 18.48
C VAL A 526 7.75 1.52 18.81
N LYS A 527 8.36 2.68 18.52
CA LYS A 527 7.73 3.99 18.75
C LYS A 527 6.47 4.18 17.91
N ALA A 528 6.50 3.82 16.63
CA ALA A 528 5.35 3.91 15.73
C ALA A 528 4.18 3.05 16.23
N GLY A 529 4.44 1.79 16.62
CA GLY A 529 3.42 0.88 17.14
C GLY A 529 2.79 1.38 18.45
N LEU A 530 3.60 1.91 19.37
CA LEU A 530 3.11 2.51 20.62
C LEU A 530 2.25 3.74 20.36
N ASN A 531 2.67 4.62 19.45
CA ASN A 531 1.89 5.80 19.07
C ASN A 531 0.55 5.45 18.41
N ALA A 532 0.52 4.35 17.64
CA ALA A 532 -0.69 3.84 16.99
C ALA A 532 -1.60 3.03 17.95
N GLY A 533 -1.18 2.82 19.20
CA GLY A 533 -1.97 2.08 20.20
C GLY A 533 -1.95 0.56 20.04
N ILE A 534 -0.98 0.01 19.30
CA ILE A 534 -0.80 -1.43 19.13
C ILE A 534 -0.13 -2.02 20.37
N ASP A 535 -0.51 -3.24 20.80
CA ASP A 535 0.21 -3.97 21.85
C ASP A 535 1.56 -4.50 21.30
N VAL A 536 2.53 -3.60 21.22
CA VAL A 536 3.89 -3.88 20.71
C VAL A 536 4.57 -4.97 21.53
N GLY A 537 4.29 -5.06 22.84
CA GLY A 537 4.82 -6.13 23.69
C GLY A 537 4.29 -7.50 23.27
N ALA A 538 2.98 -7.62 23.02
CA ALA A 538 2.39 -8.85 22.50
C ALA A 538 2.94 -9.23 21.12
N SER A 539 3.07 -8.26 20.21
CA SER A 539 3.65 -8.49 18.89
C SER A 539 5.09 -8.96 18.97
N ALA A 540 5.91 -8.34 19.82
CA ALA A 540 7.29 -8.76 20.06
C ALA A 540 7.36 -10.19 20.59
N ARG A 541 6.50 -10.58 21.54
CA ARG A 541 6.41 -11.96 22.04
C ARG A 541 6.10 -12.95 20.92
N VAL A 542 5.14 -12.63 20.04
CA VAL A 542 4.78 -13.48 18.89
C VAL A 542 5.94 -13.59 17.89
N ALA A 543 6.59 -12.46 17.55
CA ALA A 543 7.73 -12.44 16.63
C ALA A 543 8.92 -13.25 17.17
N ILE A 544 9.24 -13.10 18.45
CA ILE A 544 10.33 -13.85 19.11
C ILE A 544 10.01 -15.34 19.17
N LYS A 545 8.78 -15.73 19.53
CA LYS A 545 8.35 -17.14 19.53
C LYS A 545 8.47 -17.75 18.13
N LYS A 546 8.01 -17.04 17.10
CA LYS A 546 8.17 -17.45 15.69
C LYS A 546 9.64 -17.70 15.36
N ALA A 547 10.53 -16.76 15.70
CA ALA A 547 11.96 -16.90 15.46
C ALA A 547 12.57 -18.13 16.16
N ILE A 548 12.16 -18.43 17.40
CA ILE A 548 12.57 -19.66 18.11
C ILE A 548 12.09 -20.91 17.36
N THR A 549 10.82 -20.94 16.94
CA THR A 549 10.24 -22.06 16.19
C THR A 549 10.93 -22.27 14.83
N ASP A 550 11.28 -21.21 14.13
CA ASP A 550 11.99 -21.29 12.84
C ASP A 550 13.35 -21.99 12.98
N ILE A 551 14.08 -21.71 14.07
CA ILE A 551 15.32 -22.45 14.39
C ILE A 551 15.02 -23.93 14.68
N GLN A 552 13.99 -24.23 15.46
CA GLN A 552 13.64 -25.62 15.79
C GLN A 552 13.30 -26.43 14.54
N GLN A 553 12.59 -25.85 13.57
CA GLN A 553 12.29 -26.50 12.29
C GLN A 553 13.54 -26.62 11.40
N GLY A 554 14.40 -25.59 11.37
CA GLY A 554 15.62 -25.56 10.56
C GLY A 554 16.66 -26.62 10.95
N TYR A 555 16.67 -27.05 12.21
CA TYR A 555 17.55 -28.13 12.71
C TYR A 555 16.88 -29.52 12.70
N GLY A 556 15.70 -29.63 12.06
CA GLY A 556 14.83 -30.80 12.06
C GLY A 556 13.97 -30.81 13.32
N ASN A 557 12.67 -31.14 13.19
CA ASN A 557 11.78 -31.30 14.34
C ASN A 557 12.53 -32.11 15.40
N LEU A 558 12.73 -31.50 16.57
CA LEU A 558 13.10 -32.19 17.81
C LEU A 558 11.92 -33.08 18.23
N ASP A 559 11.44 -33.94 17.33
CA ASP A 559 10.36 -34.89 17.55
C ASP A 559 10.89 -35.92 18.53
N LEU A 560 10.43 -35.81 19.78
CA LEU A 560 10.12 -36.85 20.79
C LEU A 560 11.13 -38.00 21.05
N THR A 561 12.23 -38.06 20.32
CA THR A 561 13.27 -39.09 20.37
C THR A 561 14.56 -38.58 21.02
N PHE A 562 14.59 -37.30 21.41
CA PHE A 562 15.48 -36.73 22.44
C PHE A 562 16.95 -37.19 22.38
N THR A 563 17.51 -37.33 21.18
CA THR A 563 18.95 -37.55 20.97
C THR A 563 19.59 -36.24 20.54
N GLN A 564 20.67 -35.82 21.22
CA GLN A 564 21.55 -34.77 20.74
C GLN A 564 22.08 -35.17 19.37
N THR A 565 21.47 -34.68 18.30
CA THR A 565 22.03 -34.76 16.95
C THR A 565 23.21 -33.81 16.93
N THR A 566 24.42 -34.30 16.67
CA THR A 566 25.60 -33.47 16.43
C THR A 566 25.34 -32.61 15.18
N ALA A 567 24.76 -31.43 15.39
CA ALA A 567 24.38 -30.55 14.31
C ALA A 567 25.64 -29.95 13.66
N VAL A 568 25.81 -30.26 12.38
CA VAL A 568 26.69 -29.55 11.44
C VAL A 568 26.35 -28.06 11.52
N GLU A 569 27.36 -27.19 11.63
CA GLU A 569 27.25 -25.72 11.56
C GLU A 569 26.31 -25.31 10.40
N LYS A 570 25.03 -25.08 10.69
CA LYS A 570 24.05 -24.67 9.70
C LYS A 570 23.36 -23.40 10.18
N ASP A 571 23.79 -22.32 9.54
CA ASP A 571 23.13 -21.02 9.49
C ASP A 571 23.34 -20.07 10.70
N LYS A 572 24.52 -19.45 10.74
CA LYS A 572 24.85 -18.34 11.65
C LYS A 572 23.84 -17.18 11.56
N THR A 573 23.16 -17.02 10.41
CA THR A 573 22.20 -15.93 10.21
C THR A 573 20.92 -16.16 11.01
N LEU A 574 20.37 -17.37 11.03
CA LEU A 574 19.20 -17.74 11.84
C LEU A 574 19.49 -17.59 13.33
N ILE A 575 20.65 -18.08 13.78
CA ILE A 575 21.10 -17.92 15.18
C ILE A 575 21.13 -16.43 15.55
N GLN A 576 21.78 -15.60 14.74
CA GLN A 576 21.86 -14.17 15.00
C GLN A 576 20.48 -13.49 14.96
N LYS A 577 19.59 -13.91 14.06
CA LYS A 577 18.21 -13.41 13.97
C LYS A 577 17.45 -13.69 15.27
N VAL A 578 17.49 -14.92 15.79
CA VAL A 578 16.81 -15.28 17.04
C VAL A 578 17.39 -14.52 18.23
N ILE A 579 18.71 -14.49 18.38
CA ILE A 579 19.35 -13.79 19.50
C ILE A 579 19.02 -12.30 19.47
N SER A 580 19.11 -11.67 18.28
CA SER A 580 18.80 -10.26 18.13
C SER A 580 17.31 -9.96 18.33
N SER A 581 16.39 -10.89 18.07
CA SER A 581 14.95 -10.65 18.22
C SER A 581 14.54 -10.22 19.64
N LEU A 582 15.33 -10.57 20.66
CA LEU A 582 15.08 -10.15 22.05
C LEU A 582 15.17 -8.62 22.23
N GLU A 583 15.90 -7.93 21.35
CA GLU A 583 16.04 -6.47 21.36
C GLU A 583 14.68 -5.76 21.29
N TRP A 584 13.68 -6.34 20.61
CA TRP A 584 12.33 -5.77 20.54
C TRP A 584 11.75 -5.48 21.92
N LEU A 585 11.95 -6.38 22.88
CA LEU A 585 11.48 -6.20 24.25
C LEU A 585 12.36 -5.23 25.05
N SER A 586 13.64 -5.08 24.70
CA SER A 586 14.55 -4.14 25.38
C SER A 586 14.21 -2.68 25.11
N LEU A 587 13.54 -2.42 23.98
CA LEU A 587 13.07 -1.10 23.57
C LEU A 587 11.73 -0.72 24.22
N ILE A 588 11.10 -1.64 24.96
CA ILE A 588 9.79 -1.44 25.58
C ILE A 588 9.95 -1.43 27.10
N SER A 589 9.31 -0.46 27.76
CA SER A 589 9.31 -0.37 29.23
C SER A 589 8.64 -1.59 29.87
N ASN A 590 9.18 -2.06 31.00
CA ASN A 590 8.59 -3.11 31.83
C ASN A 590 8.41 -4.48 31.15
N GLN A 591 9.32 -4.88 30.25
CA GLN A 591 9.29 -6.19 29.57
C GLN A 591 10.35 -7.19 30.07
N VAL A 592 10.94 -6.95 31.25
CA VAL A 592 12.10 -7.74 31.74
C VAL A 592 11.69 -9.19 32.04
N GLU A 593 10.50 -9.41 32.61
CA GLU A 593 9.99 -10.75 32.93
C GLU A 593 9.75 -11.57 31.67
N GLU A 594 9.05 -11.01 30.67
CA GLU A 594 8.81 -11.71 29.41
C GLU A 594 10.10 -11.90 28.60
N ALA A 595 11.03 -10.96 28.66
CA ALA A 595 12.34 -11.09 28.05
C ALA A 595 13.16 -12.23 28.66
N LEU A 596 13.13 -12.40 30.00
CA LEU A 596 13.79 -13.54 30.63
C LEU A 596 13.14 -14.86 30.24
N TRP A 597 11.81 -14.95 30.25
CA TRP A 597 11.10 -16.16 29.83
C TRP A 597 11.52 -16.59 28.41
N LEU A 598 11.47 -15.65 27.47
CA LEU A 598 11.80 -15.92 26.06
C LEU A 598 13.29 -16.18 25.86
N SER A 599 14.17 -15.46 26.57
CA SER A 599 15.60 -15.75 26.53
C SER A 599 15.92 -17.15 27.05
N ASN A 600 15.29 -17.57 28.15
CA ASN A 600 15.47 -18.92 28.65
C ASN A 600 14.98 -19.95 27.64
N ALA A 601 13.84 -19.70 26.96
CA ALA A 601 13.39 -20.56 25.86
C ALA A 601 14.39 -20.65 24.70
N MET A 602 15.05 -19.54 24.32
CA MET A 602 16.14 -19.53 23.34
C MET A 602 17.32 -20.38 23.81
N ILE A 603 17.78 -20.18 25.05
CA ILE A 603 18.92 -20.90 25.64
C ILE A 603 18.63 -22.41 25.70
N ARG A 604 17.44 -22.80 26.15
CA ARG A 604 17.00 -24.20 26.16
C ARG A 604 17.03 -24.80 24.76
N THR A 605 16.51 -24.08 23.76
CA THR A 605 16.54 -24.51 22.35
C THR A 605 17.97 -24.73 21.85
N PHE A 606 18.89 -23.80 22.13
CA PHE A 606 20.29 -23.95 21.71
C PHE A 606 21.02 -25.10 22.42
N ILE A 607 20.72 -25.36 23.69
CA ILE A 607 21.26 -26.53 24.41
C ILE A 607 20.74 -27.83 23.79
N PHE A 608 19.46 -27.91 23.42
CA PHE A 608 18.91 -29.10 22.74
C PHE A 608 19.57 -29.37 21.38
N ILE A 609 19.91 -28.31 20.64
CA ILE A 609 20.62 -28.39 19.36
C ILE A 609 22.12 -28.71 19.56
N GLY A 610 22.64 -28.61 20.78
CA GLY A 610 24.05 -28.82 21.10
C GLY A 610 24.96 -27.63 20.75
N ASN A 611 24.38 -26.45 20.51
CA ASN A 611 25.13 -25.23 20.20
C ASN A 611 25.31 -24.36 21.46
N THR A 612 26.32 -24.70 22.26
CA THR A 612 26.61 -24.01 23.52
C THR A 612 27.11 -22.58 23.33
N ASP A 613 27.76 -22.28 22.20
CA ASP A 613 28.26 -20.95 21.89
C ASP A 613 27.10 -19.96 21.64
N ALA A 614 26.06 -20.40 20.92
CA ALA A 614 24.84 -19.62 20.73
C ALA A 614 24.09 -19.41 22.06
N ALA A 615 24.02 -20.44 22.91
CA ALA A 615 23.43 -20.34 24.24
C ALA A 615 24.17 -19.34 25.15
N LEU A 616 25.50 -19.35 25.15
CA LEU A 616 26.33 -18.35 25.86
C LEU A 616 26.12 -16.95 25.30
N ALA A 617 26.04 -16.82 23.97
CA ALA A 617 25.76 -15.54 23.33
C ALA A 617 24.39 -14.96 23.74
N CYS A 618 23.36 -15.79 23.93
CA CYS A 618 22.09 -15.36 24.52
C CYS A 618 22.29 -14.77 25.92
N VAL A 619 22.97 -15.50 26.82
CA VAL A 619 23.21 -15.05 28.20
C VAL A 619 23.95 -13.71 28.22
N VAL A 620 24.99 -13.56 27.41
CA VAL A 620 25.74 -12.30 27.30
C VAL A 620 24.85 -11.16 26.79
N ASN A 621 24.01 -11.41 25.79
CA ASN A 621 23.14 -10.38 25.22
C ASN A 621 22.02 -9.95 26.17
N VAL A 622 21.43 -10.85 26.97
CA VAL A 622 20.46 -10.47 28.01
C VAL A 622 21.07 -9.46 28.99
N ASN A 623 22.28 -9.73 29.47
CA ASN A 623 22.98 -8.84 30.39
C ASN A 623 23.25 -7.45 29.78
N LYS A 624 23.49 -7.40 28.46
CA LYS A 624 23.70 -6.13 27.73
C LYS A 624 22.39 -5.37 27.49
N MET A 625 21.35 -6.06 27.04
CA MET A 625 20.05 -5.48 26.67
C MET A 625 19.24 -5.06 27.91
N PHE A 626 19.35 -5.80 29.00
CA PHE A 626 18.61 -5.56 30.24
C PHE A 626 19.58 -5.41 31.41
N PRO A 627 20.31 -4.28 31.50
CA PRO A 627 21.19 -4.05 32.64
C PRO A 627 20.40 -4.03 33.95
N ASP A 628 21.02 -4.57 34.99
CA ASP A 628 20.49 -4.68 36.36
C ASP A 628 19.17 -5.48 36.48
N PHE A 629 18.85 -6.36 35.53
CA PHE A 629 17.63 -7.18 35.61
C PHE A 629 17.55 -8.02 36.89
N LEU A 630 18.71 -8.43 37.44
CA LEU A 630 18.82 -9.16 38.71
C LEU A 630 18.20 -8.41 39.90
N ASN A 631 18.21 -7.07 39.89
CA ASN A 631 17.65 -6.24 40.95
C ASN A 631 16.18 -5.89 40.71
N LYS A 632 15.70 -6.06 39.46
CA LYS A 632 14.34 -5.68 39.04
C LYS A 632 13.34 -6.82 39.20
N ILE A 633 13.81 -8.05 39.23
CA ILE A 633 12.97 -9.24 39.31
C ILE A 633 13.08 -9.86 40.70
N PRO A 634 11.95 -10.33 41.29
CA PRO A 634 11.98 -11.04 42.56
C PRO A 634 12.92 -12.24 42.54
N THR A 635 13.70 -12.45 43.61
CA THR A 635 14.61 -13.61 43.72
C THR A 635 13.89 -14.96 43.70
N SER A 636 12.59 -14.98 43.99
CA SER A 636 11.72 -16.15 43.91
C SER A 636 11.13 -16.42 42.52
N SER A 637 11.45 -15.60 41.50
CA SER A 637 10.98 -15.80 40.12
C SER A 637 11.55 -17.09 39.53
N ALA A 638 10.66 -17.91 38.96
CA ALA A 638 11.03 -19.12 38.25
C ALA A 638 11.92 -18.80 37.02
N GLU A 639 11.64 -17.70 36.34
CA GLU A 639 12.35 -17.22 35.16
C GLU A 639 13.79 -16.80 35.50
N LEU A 640 13.98 -16.04 36.58
CA LEU A 640 15.30 -15.66 37.06
C LEU A 640 16.10 -16.88 37.52
N ARG A 641 15.46 -17.77 38.28
CA ARG A 641 16.08 -19.01 38.76
C ARG A 641 16.53 -19.91 37.60
N GLU A 642 15.67 -20.10 36.61
CA GLU A 642 15.97 -20.84 35.39
C GLU A 642 17.16 -20.20 34.65
N HIS A 643 17.17 -18.88 34.48
CA HIS A 643 18.28 -18.16 33.84
C HIS A 643 19.61 -18.45 34.55
N LEU A 644 19.64 -18.38 35.88
CA LEU A 644 20.83 -18.67 36.69
C LEU A 644 21.26 -20.13 36.59
N CYS A 645 20.32 -21.08 36.55
CA CYS A 645 20.62 -22.50 36.32
C CYS A 645 21.30 -22.71 34.96
N LEU A 646 20.71 -22.17 33.89
CA LEU A 646 21.22 -22.31 32.54
C LEU A 646 22.59 -21.64 32.38
N LYS A 647 22.78 -20.45 32.96
CA LYS A 647 24.06 -19.76 33.01
C LYS A 647 25.14 -20.60 33.72
N ALA A 648 24.84 -21.12 34.91
CA ALA A 648 25.79 -21.94 35.67
C ALA A 648 26.23 -23.20 34.89
N TYR A 649 25.29 -23.83 34.18
CA TYR A 649 25.60 -24.97 33.32
C TYR A 649 26.54 -24.60 32.16
N LEU A 650 26.25 -23.50 31.46
CA LEU A 650 27.07 -23.06 30.32
C LEU A 650 28.47 -22.62 30.76
N GLU A 651 28.59 -21.89 31.87
CA GLU A 651 29.89 -21.51 32.45
C GLU A 651 30.71 -22.76 32.86
N ALA A 652 30.06 -23.79 33.38
CA ALA A 652 30.73 -25.04 33.73
C ALA A 652 31.25 -25.80 32.49
N LEU A 653 30.49 -25.79 31.38
CA LEU A 653 30.94 -26.37 30.11
C LEU A 653 32.11 -25.58 29.50
N GLU A 654 32.06 -24.24 29.53
CA GLU A 654 33.15 -23.39 29.04
C GLU A 654 34.42 -23.58 29.90
N GLY A 655 34.26 -23.65 31.22
CA GLY A 655 35.33 -23.99 32.16
C GLY A 655 35.97 -25.32 31.82
N PHE A 656 35.17 -26.37 31.59
CA PHE A 656 35.65 -27.69 31.20
C PHE A 656 36.37 -27.67 29.85
N ALA A 657 35.79 -27.03 28.84
CA ALA A 657 36.41 -26.95 27.51
C ALA A 657 37.77 -26.23 27.58
N THR A 658 37.86 -25.16 28.38
CA THR A 658 39.11 -24.42 28.57
C THR A 658 40.14 -25.27 29.30
N TRP A 659 39.75 -25.94 30.39
CA TRP A 659 40.62 -26.88 31.11
C TRP A 659 41.11 -28.02 30.20
N TYR A 660 40.18 -28.67 29.48
CA TYR A 660 40.48 -29.81 28.62
C TYR A 660 41.43 -29.44 27.48
N ARG A 661 41.27 -28.24 26.90
CA ARG A 661 42.20 -27.69 25.91
C ARG A 661 43.59 -27.50 26.51
N HIS A 662 43.71 -26.89 27.70
CA HIS A 662 45.01 -26.74 28.36
C HIS A 662 45.63 -28.07 28.78
N PHE A 663 44.81 -29.04 29.18
CA PHE A 663 45.26 -30.39 29.54
C PHE A 663 45.85 -31.11 28.33
N ILE A 664 45.15 -31.13 27.19
CA ILE A 664 45.62 -31.85 25.99
C ILE A 664 46.70 -31.07 25.23
N SER A 665 46.39 -29.83 24.83
CA SER A 665 47.27 -29.06 23.93
C SER A 665 48.37 -28.29 24.65
N GLY A 666 48.23 -28.08 25.96
CA GLY A 666 49.22 -27.39 26.78
C GLY A 666 50.35 -28.28 27.26
N GLN A 667 50.26 -29.60 27.09
CA GLN A 667 51.27 -30.56 27.58
C GLN A 667 52.59 -30.37 26.83
N PRO A 668 53.71 -30.06 27.54
CA PRO A 668 55.01 -29.90 26.89
C PRO A 668 55.48 -31.22 26.27
N LYS A 669 55.92 -31.16 25.01
CA LYS A 669 56.43 -32.32 24.29
C LYS A 669 57.74 -32.81 24.91
N ASP A 670 57.90 -34.13 24.94
CA ASP A 670 59.15 -34.75 25.35
C ASP A 670 60.31 -34.36 24.44
N VAL A 671 61.51 -34.30 25.02
CA VAL A 671 62.73 -34.02 24.27
C VAL A 671 63.12 -35.26 23.46
N GLU A 672 63.38 -35.08 22.16
CA GLU A 672 63.82 -36.16 21.29
C GLU A 672 65.12 -36.81 21.82
N PRO A 673 65.23 -38.15 21.76
CA PRO A 673 66.43 -38.84 22.20
C PRO A 673 67.65 -38.40 21.38
N LEU A 674 68.79 -38.27 22.05
CA LEU A 674 70.06 -37.95 21.38
C LEU A 674 70.46 -39.06 20.39
N PRO A 675 70.96 -38.70 19.19
CA PRO A 675 71.62 -39.64 18.29
C PRO A 675 72.85 -40.30 18.96
N PRO A 676 73.17 -41.56 18.62
CA PRO A 676 74.28 -42.29 19.24
C PRO A 676 75.67 -41.69 18.98
N ASP A 677 75.81 -40.83 17.97
CA ASP A 677 77.03 -40.11 17.55
C ASP A 677 77.07 -38.63 17.97
N ALA A 678 76.17 -38.20 18.87
CA ALA A 678 76.04 -36.81 19.31
C ALA A 678 77.31 -36.25 19.96
N SER A 679 77.68 -35.02 19.58
CA SER A 679 78.86 -34.32 20.10
C SER A 679 78.67 -33.90 21.57
N PHE A 680 79.77 -33.52 22.25
CA PHE A 680 79.69 -32.96 23.61
C PHE A 680 78.78 -31.72 23.68
N SER A 681 78.81 -30.87 22.64
CA SER A 681 77.94 -29.70 22.53
C SER A 681 76.46 -30.10 22.46
N ASP A 682 76.14 -31.16 21.70
CA ASP A 682 74.78 -31.67 21.57
C ASP A 682 74.26 -32.25 22.88
N LYS A 683 75.13 -32.91 23.66
CA LYS A 683 74.78 -33.43 25.00
C LYS A 683 74.43 -32.32 25.98
N VAL A 684 75.22 -31.24 26.02
CA VAL A 684 74.94 -30.07 26.88
C VAL A 684 73.67 -29.34 26.43
N HIS A 685 73.46 -29.16 25.12
CA HIS A 685 72.22 -28.58 24.59
C HIS A 685 71.00 -29.45 24.89
N HIS A 686 71.11 -30.77 24.81
CA HIS A 686 70.04 -31.70 25.17
C HIS A 686 69.74 -31.65 26.67
N GLU A 687 70.74 -31.61 27.53
CA GLU A 687 70.56 -31.48 28.99
C GLU A 687 69.86 -30.16 29.35
N GLN A 688 70.26 -29.05 28.73
CA GLN A 688 69.57 -27.76 28.87
C GLN A 688 68.12 -27.81 28.39
N ARG A 689 67.86 -28.48 27.25
CA ARG A 689 66.52 -28.65 26.70
C ARG A 689 65.64 -29.53 27.59
N CYS A 690 66.19 -30.60 28.17
CA CYS A 690 65.53 -31.44 29.16
C CYS A 690 65.14 -30.65 30.41
N ALA A 691 66.07 -29.87 30.96
CA ALA A 691 65.78 -29.00 32.11
C ALA A 691 64.71 -27.94 31.79
N GLN A 692 64.73 -27.37 30.58
CA GLN A 692 63.72 -26.41 30.14
C GLN A 692 62.33 -27.05 29.98
N VAL A 693 62.25 -28.24 29.37
CA VAL A 693 60.99 -28.98 29.24
C VAL A 693 60.45 -29.41 30.59
N GLU A 694 61.31 -29.85 31.52
CA GLU A 694 60.90 -30.19 32.89
C GLU A 694 60.30 -28.98 33.63
N GLN A 695 60.94 -27.81 33.49
CA GLN A 695 60.39 -26.56 34.03
C GLN A 695 59.04 -26.21 33.39
N GLN A 696 58.90 -26.38 32.08
CA GLN A 696 57.63 -26.17 31.37
C GLN A 696 56.55 -27.15 31.85
N LYS A 697 56.89 -28.43 32.06
CA LYS A 697 55.98 -29.47 32.58
C LYS A 697 55.50 -29.13 33.98
N SER A 698 56.39 -28.70 34.87
CA SER A 698 56.03 -28.25 36.22
C SER A 698 55.07 -27.05 36.20
N ARG A 699 55.32 -26.05 35.33
CA ARG A 699 54.42 -24.89 35.17
C ARG A 699 53.06 -25.29 34.61
N TRP A 700 53.04 -26.15 33.59
CA TRP A 700 51.83 -26.68 33.00
C TRP A 700 51.00 -27.46 34.02
N LEU A 701 51.62 -28.37 34.79
CA LEU A 701 50.96 -29.18 35.80
C LEU A 701 50.27 -28.29 36.87
N ASN A 702 50.98 -27.28 37.37
CA ASN A 702 50.41 -26.32 38.33
C ASN A 702 49.21 -25.55 37.74
N ALA A 703 49.31 -25.11 36.48
CA ALA A 703 48.22 -24.42 35.81
C ALA A 703 47.00 -25.32 35.61
N VAL A 704 47.21 -26.58 35.17
CA VAL A 704 46.16 -27.59 35.02
C VAL A 704 45.48 -27.89 36.35
N GLN A 705 46.24 -28.05 37.44
CA GLN A 705 45.68 -28.30 38.77
C GLN A 705 44.81 -27.13 39.26
N HIS A 706 45.29 -25.90 39.11
CA HIS A 706 44.52 -24.71 39.49
C HIS A 706 43.22 -24.61 38.67
N GLN A 707 43.32 -24.82 37.36
CA GLN A 707 42.18 -24.76 36.46
C GLN A 707 41.20 -25.92 36.69
N ALA A 708 41.70 -27.12 37.01
CA ALA A 708 40.90 -28.28 37.39
C ALA A 708 40.06 -27.99 38.64
N LYS A 709 40.65 -27.37 39.67
CA LYS A 709 39.93 -26.98 40.89
C LYS A 709 38.80 -26.00 40.58
N HIS A 710 39.11 -24.92 39.85
CA HIS A 710 38.10 -23.94 39.46
C HIS A 710 36.96 -24.55 38.63
N THR A 711 37.30 -25.39 37.65
CA THR A 711 36.33 -26.06 36.79
C THR A 711 35.46 -27.05 37.57
N LYS A 712 36.05 -27.79 38.53
CA LYS A 712 35.31 -28.65 39.45
C LYS A 712 34.29 -27.85 40.25
N ASP A 713 34.68 -26.71 40.82
CA ASP A 713 33.77 -25.86 41.58
C ASP A 713 32.57 -25.43 40.72
N LEU A 714 32.80 -25.03 39.45
CA LEU A 714 31.73 -24.71 38.50
C LEU A 714 30.80 -25.91 38.21
N LEU A 715 31.36 -27.09 37.96
CA LEU A 715 30.57 -28.31 37.70
C LEU A 715 29.76 -28.75 38.93
N TYR A 716 30.34 -28.67 40.12
CA TYR A 716 29.63 -28.95 41.37
C TYR A 716 28.54 -27.91 41.66
N ASN A 717 28.72 -26.64 41.31
CA ASN A 717 27.66 -25.63 41.47
C ASN A 717 26.39 -25.99 40.69
N VAL A 718 26.52 -26.70 39.56
CA VAL A 718 25.37 -27.24 38.83
C VAL A 718 24.69 -28.37 39.61
N LEU A 719 25.44 -29.36 40.10
CA LEU A 719 24.89 -30.50 40.85
C LEU A 719 24.32 -30.10 42.23
N LEU A 720 24.92 -29.09 42.84
CA LEU A 720 24.62 -28.60 44.18
C LEU A 720 23.72 -27.36 44.19
N PHE A 721 23.22 -26.95 43.03
CA PHE A 721 22.41 -25.74 42.87
C PHE A 721 21.32 -25.66 43.95
N PRO A 722 21.15 -24.51 44.65
CA PRO A 722 20.18 -24.38 45.73
C PRO A 722 18.78 -24.77 45.26
N GLY A 723 18.07 -25.67 45.95
CA GLY A 723 16.75 -26.17 45.55
C GLY A 723 16.71 -27.07 44.31
N GLY A 724 17.86 -27.38 43.72
CA GLY A 724 17.99 -28.25 42.55
C GLY A 724 18.01 -27.50 41.22
N TRP A 725 18.85 -27.98 40.28
CA TRP A 725 19.08 -27.36 38.98
C TRP A 725 17.89 -27.52 38.03
N LEU A 726 17.33 -26.43 37.49
CA LEU A 726 16.09 -26.45 36.68
C LEU A 726 14.90 -27.15 37.39
N GLN A 727 14.81 -26.98 38.71
CA GLN A 727 13.63 -27.32 39.50
C GLN A 727 13.02 -26.05 40.06
N ASP A 728 11.73 -25.84 39.80
CA ASP A 728 10.99 -24.73 40.37
C ASP A 728 10.61 -25.06 41.82
N GLU A 729 10.76 -24.09 42.73
CA GLU A 729 10.47 -24.27 44.16
C GLU A 729 8.97 -24.03 44.48
N ASN A 730 8.22 -23.37 43.60
CA ASN A 730 6.79 -23.05 43.71
C ASN A 730 6.14 -22.96 42.31
N ASP A 731 4.79 -23.04 42.21
CA ASP A 731 4.00 -22.75 40.99
C ASP A 731 4.05 -21.26 40.55
N SER A 732 4.99 -20.47 41.07
CA SER A 732 5.11 -19.02 40.91
C SER A 732 5.80 -18.64 39.59
N THR A 733 5.24 -19.06 38.45
CA THR A 733 5.51 -18.33 37.19
C THR A 733 5.04 -16.89 37.37
N THR A 734 5.92 -15.92 37.12
CA THR A 734 5.61 -14.51 37.44
C THR A 734 4.70 -13.87 36.38
N SER A 735 4.81 -14.33 35.13
CA SER A 735 4.07 -13.71 34.03
C SER A 735 2.73 -14.41 33.72
N GLU A 736 1.64 -13.64 33.80
CA GLU A 736 0.30 -14.01 33.33
C GLU A 736 0.16 -13.96 31.79
N LYS A 737 1.21 -13.55 31.06
CA LYS A 737 1.19 -13.31 29.61
C LYS A 737 1.48 -14.55 28.76
N PHE A 738 1.75 -15.69 29.39
CA PHE A 738 2.02 -16.98 28.73
C PHE A 738 0.91 -17.97 29.07
N SER A 739 0.48 -18.76 28.07
CA SER A 739 -0.63 -19.70 28.25
C SER A 739 -0.23 -20.91 29.09
N ASP A 740 -1.23 -21.62 29.64
CA ASP A 740 -0.98 -22.83 30.42
C ASP A 740 -0.26 -23.91 29.61
N ASP A 741 -0.58 -24.02 28.30
CA ASP A 741 0.11 -24.93 27.38
C ASP A 741 1.61 -24.60 27.28
N GLU A 742 1.97 -23.32 27.23
CA GLU A 742 3.37 -22.86 27.18
C GLU A 742 4.11 -23.17 28.49
N LYS A 743 3.42 -23.05 29.63
CA LYS A 743 3.98 -23.40 30.95
C LYS A 743 4.21 -24.91 31.08
N GLN A 744 3.27 -25.72 30.60
CA GLN A 744 3.42 -27.18 30.57
C GLN A 744 4.57 -27.62 29.66
N GLU A 745 4.67 -27.02 28.47
CA GLU A 745 5.76 -27.31 27.54
C GLU A 745 7.12 -26.89 28.11
N ARG A 746 7.20 -25.75 28.79
CA ARG A 746 8.40 -25.35 29.54
C ARG A 746 8.80 -26.43 30.54
N THR A 747 7.86 -26.91 31.35
CA THR A 747 8.12 -27.92 32.39
C THR A 747 8.69 -29.21 31.80
N LYS A 748 8.11 -29.72 30.70
CA LYS A 748 8.63 -30.90 29.99
C LYS A 748 10.06 -30.68 29.49
N GLN A 749 10.35 -29.50 28.95
CA GLN A 749 11.69 -29.15 28.48
C GLN A 749 12.71 -29.10 29.63
N LEU A 750 12.34 -28.56 30.79
CA LEU A 750 13.22 -28.54 31.98
C LEU A 750 13.55 -29.95 32.47
N GLU A 751 12.54 -30.83 32.59
CA GLU A 751 12.76 -32.23 32.97
C GLU A 751 13.67 -32.97 31.99
N THR A 752 13.50 -32.69 30.69
CA THR A 752 14.31 -33.30 29.63
C THR A 752 15.76 -32.83 29.72
N LEU A 753 15.99 -31.52 29.88
CA LEU A 753 17.33 -30.97 30.06
C LEU A 753 18.01 -31.55 31.29
N ARG A 754 17.29 -31.77 32.40
CA ARG A 754 17.83 -32.46 33.58
C ARG A 754 18.34 -33.86 33.25
N ARG A 755 17.59 -34.65 32.47
CA ARG A 755 17.99 -36.01 32.07
C ARG A 755 19.16 -36.04 31.09
N LEU A 756 19.34 -34.98 30.30
CA LEU A 756 20.44 -34.85 29.34
C LEU A 756 21.71 -34.30 29.99
N CYS A 757 21.60 -33.18 30.70
CA CYS A 757 22.72 -32.37 31.14
C CYS A 757 23.36 -32.88 32.44
N LEU A 758 22.56 -33.30 33.44
CA LEU A 758 23.12 -33.68 34.75
C LEU A 758 24.00 -34.94 34.69
N PRO A 759 23.62 -36.02 33.97
CA PRO A 759 24.52 -37.16 33.80
C PRO A 759 25.83 -36.77 33.10
N GLU A 760 25.78 -35.91 32.08
CA GLU A 760 26.98 -35.44 31.39
C GLU A 760 27.89 -34.64 32.31
N ILE A 761 27.35 -33.74 33.15
CA ILE A 761 28.13 -32.99 34.14
C ILE A 761 28.88 -33.93 35.10
N VAL A 762 28.22 -34.99 35.58
CA VAL A 762 28.87 -36.02 36.42
C VAL A 762 30.03 -36.68 35.68
N ILE A 763 29.83 -37.05 34.41
CA ILE A 763 30.88 -37.63 33.58
C ILE A 763 32.04 -36.64 33.36
N LEU A 764 31.77 -35.34 33.19
CA LEU A 764 32.81 -34.31 33.07
C LEU A 764 33.61 -34.14 34.37
N ILE A 765 32.96 -34.17 35.54
CA ILE A 765 33.65 -34.16 36.84
C ILE A 765 34.58 -35.38 36.93
N LEU A 766 34.07 -36.58 36.60
CA LEU A 766 34.87 -37.79 36.59
C LEU A 766 36.07 -37.69 35.64
N LYS A 767 35.92 -37.10 34.44
CA LYS A 767 37.06 -36.86 33.52
C LYS A 767 38.15 -36.00 34.15
N ILE A 768 37.80 -35.00 34.97
CA ILE A 768 38.80 -34.19 35.68
C ILE A 768 39.44 -35.01 36.80
N LEU A 769 38.64 -35.65 37.65
CA LEU A 769 39.14 -36.40 38.82
C LEU A 769 40.03 -37.58 38.40
N GLN A 770 39.71 -38.20 37.27
CA GLN A 770 40.43 -39.34 36.71
C GLN A 770 41.55 -38.94 35.73
N SER A 771 41.84 -37.65 35.57
CA SER A 771 42.90 -37.18 34.66
C SER A 771 44.32 -37.42 35.19
N THR A 772 44.44 -37.67 36.49
CA THR A 772 45.71 -37.92 37.19
C THR A 772 45.53 -39.06 38.17
N ASP A 773 46.57 -39.85 38.41
CA ASP A 773 46.50 -40.97 39.37
C ASP A 773 46.49 -40.50 40.86
N ASP A 774 46.07 -39.27 41.17
CA ASP A 774 46.09 -38.75 42.54
C ASP A 774 45.04 -39.44 43.42
N ILE A 775 45.46 -39.95 44.58
CA ILE A 775 44.64 -40.76 45.48
C ILE A 775 43.41 -39.96 45.95
N GLU A 776 43.60 -38.68 46.30
CA GLU A 776 42.50 -37.85 46.81
C GLU A 776 41.44 -37.56 45.73
N ASN A 777 41.85 -37.37 44.47
CA ASN A 777 40.90 -37.19 43.37
C ASN A 777 40.07 -38.45 43.10
N HIS A 778 40.68 -39.63 43.12
CA HIS A 778 39.95 -40.89 42.96
C HIS A 778 39.04 -41.19 44.16
N LYS A 779 39.44 -40.81 45.38
CA LYS A 779 38.56 -40.88 46.56
C LYS A 779 37.36 -39.94 46.44
N GLU A 780 37.58 -38.73 45.92
CA GLU A 780 36.49 -37.80 45.63
C GLU A 780 35.55 -38.33 44.54
N ALA A 781 36.07 -39.01 43.52
CA ALA A 781 35.26 -39.62 42.48
C ALA A 781 34.24 -40.62 43.06
N LEU A 782 34.63 -41.39 44.09
CA LEU A 782 33.72 -42.30 44.79
C LEU A 782 32.65 -41.58 45.61
N LYS A 783 32.95 -40.41 46.17
CA LYS A 783 31.96 -39.60 46.92
C LYS A 783 30.84 -39.07 46.01
N LEU A 784 31.02 -39.05 44.68
CA LEU A 784 29.93 -38.74 43.76
C LEU A 784 28.78 -39.75 43.86
N CYS A 785 29.06 -41.00 44.23
CA CYS A 785 28.02 -42.02 44.46
C CYS A 785 27.06 -41.57 45.56
N ASP A 786 27.61 -41.08 46.68
CA ASP A 786 26.81 -40.55 47.79
C ASP A 786 25.98 -39.34 47.35
N LEU A 787 26.58 -38.44 46.57
CA LEU A 787 25.89 -37.26 46.06
C LEU A 787 24.73 -37.62 45.12
N ILE A 788 24.92 -38.60 44.23
CA ILE A 788 23.91 -39.02 43.26
C ILE A 788 22.78 -39.80 43.93
N ALA A 789 23.12 -40.67 44.89
CA ALA A 789 22.17 -41.48 45.63
C ALA A 789 21.42 -40.69 46.73
N ALA A 790 21.85 -39.47 47.05
CA ALA A 790 21.24 -38.66 48.09
C ALA A 790 19.77 -38.31 47.79
N GLU A 791 18.89 -38.57 48.77
CA GLU A 791 17.45 -38.31 48.67
C GLU A 791 17.08 -36.82 48.72
N ASN A 792 18.00 -35.94 49.13
CA ASN A 792 17.72 -34.51 49.20
C ASN A 792 17.60 -33.85 47.81
N ARG A 793 18.24 -34.41 46.78
CA ARG A 793 18.23 -33.89 45.41
C ARG A 793 17.74 -34.89 44.38
N CYS A 794 17.63 -36.17 44.75
CA CYS A 794 17.14 -37.27 43.91
C CYS A 794 17.83 -37.33 42.53
N LEU A 795 19.13 -37.05 42.47
CA LEU A 795 19.88 -37.00 41.20
C LEU A 795 19.85 -38.36 40.48
N TYR A 796 19.78 -39.48 41.20
CA TYR A 796 19.62 -40.80 40.61
C TYR A 796 18.40 -40.95 39.68
N GLN A 797 17.34 -40.16 39.88
CA GLN A 797 16.10 -40.25 39.08
C GLN A 797 16.26 -39.68 37.67
N VAL A 798 17.24 -38.81 37.43
CA VAL A 798 17.46 -38.21 36.11
C VAL A 798 18.34 -39.07 35.20
N PHE A 799 18.99 -40.11 35.74
CA PHE A 799 19.83 -41.01 34.97
C PHE A 799 19.01 -42.05 34.21
N THR A 800 19.32 -42.23 32.92
CA THR A 800 18.89 -43.42 32.19
C THR A 800 19.69 -44.64 32.66
N LYS A 801 19.15 -45.85 32.47
CA LYS A 801 19.87 -47.09 32.80
C LYS A 801 21.25 -47.14 32.13
N SER A 802 21.35 -46.72 30.87
CA SER A 802 22.62 -46.70 30.14
C SER A 802 23.63 -45.72 30.73
N LYS A 803 23.20 -44.50 31.06
CA LYS A 803 24.09 -43.49 31.66
C LYS A 803 24.49 -43.86 33.08
N MET A 804 23.63 -44.52 33.85
CA MET A 804 23.96 -45.05 35.16
C MET A 804 25.03 -46.14 35.07
N MET A 805 24.94 -47.04 34.09
CA MET A 805 25.98 -48.06 33.86
C MET A 805 27.32 -47.41 33.47
N GLU A 806 27.31 -46.42 32.56
CA GLU A 806 28.52 -45.66 32.19
C GLU A 806 29.18 -44.99 33.40
N PHE A 807 28.37 -44.39 34.29
CA PHE A 807 28.85 -43.82 35.53
C PHE A 807 29.50 -44.88 36.45
N LEU A 808 28.82 -46.00 36.69
CA LEU A 808 29.32 -47.07 37.56
C LEU A 808 30.59 -47.72 37.01
N ASP A 809 30.72 -47.87 35.69
CA ASP A 809 31.94 -48.38 35.06
C ASP A 809 33.14 -47.44 35.30
N ARG A 810 32.94 -46.12 35.21
CA ARG A 810 33.99 -45.15 35.56
C ARG A 810 34.34 -45.14 37.05
N ILE A 811 33.36 -45.31 37.92
CA ILE A 811 33.58 -45.43 39.37
C ILE A 811 34.44 -46.67 39.69
N LYS A 812 34.18 -47.79 38.98
CA LYS A 812 34.99 -48.99 39.08
C LYS A 812 36.44 -48.74 38.69
N GLU A 813 36.71 -47.99 37.62
CA GLU A 813 38.08 -47.61 37.22
C GLU A 813 38.83 -46.86 38.34
N SER A 814 38.17 -45.91 39.01
CA SER A 814 38.77 -45.21 40.15
C SER A 814 39.02 -46.13 41.35
N SER A 815 38.12 -47.07 41.60
CA SER A 815 38.30 -48.08 42.66
C SER A 815 39.52 -48.97 42.40
N LEU A 816 39.74 -49.36 41.13
CA LEU A 816 40.90 -50.16 40.73
C LEU A 816 42.22 -49.40 40.93
N ILE A 817 42.29 -48.13 40.53
CA ILE A 817 43.50 -47.31 40.71
C ILE A 817 43.82 -47.13 42.21
N LEU A 818 42.80 -46.97 43.07
CA LEU A 818 43.01 -46.88 44.52
C LEU A 818 43.61 -48.17 45.10
N ILE A 819 43.11 -49.34 44.64
CA ILE A 819 43.65 -50.65 45.03
C ILE A 819 45.09 -50.82 44.55
N GLU A 820 45.40 -50.45 43.31
CA GLU A 820 46.76 -50.47 42.76
C GLU A 820 47.74 -49.60 43.56
N LYS A 821 47.24 -48.53 44.19
CA LYS A 821 48.01 -47.64 45.07
C LYS A 821 48.00 -48.05 46.56
N GLY A 822 47.55 -49.26 46.88
CA GLY A 822 47.60 -49.81 48.25
C GLY A 822 46.56 -49.20 49.19
N ARG A 823 45.45 -48.67 48.67
CA ARG A 823 44.26 -48.28 49.43
C ARG A 823 43.17 -49.35 49.31
N ASP A 824 42.14 -49.29 50.16
CA ASP A 824 40.93 -50.09 49.94
C ASP A 824 40.12 -49.57 48.73
N MET A 825 39.04 -50.27 48.37
CA MET A 825 38.18 -49.88 47.23
C MET A 825 37.52 -48.50 47.39
N PHE A 826 37.57 -47.90 48.59
CA PHE A 826 37.00 -46.60 48.92
C PHE A 826 38.06 -45.51 49.16
N GLY A 827 39.35 -45.84 49.01
CA GLY A 827 40.46 -44.90 49.19
C GLY A 827 40.89 -44.66 50.64
N TYR A 828 40.55 -45.58 51.56
CA TYR A 828 41.06 -45.57 52.94
C TYR A 828 42.33 -46.42 53.07
N GLU A 829 43.13 -46.14 54.10
CA GLU A 829 44.31 -46.95 54.39
C GLU A 829 43.86 -48.33 54.85
N ILE A 830 44.50 -49.37 54.29
CA ILE A 830 44.27 -50.75 54.75
C ILE A 830 45.00 -50.88 56.08
N ILE A 831 44.24 -50.93 57.16
CA ILE A 831 44.78 -51.22 58.51
C ILE A 831 44.85 -52.75 58.61
N ASP A 832 46.07 -53.29 58.70
CA ASP A 832 46.33 -54.72 58.92
C ASP A 832 45.70 -55.27 60.21
#